data_AF-A0A928W9B0-F1
#
_entry.id   AF-A0A928W9B0-F1
#
_cell.length_a   1.000
_cell.length_b   1.000
_cell.length_c   1.000
_cell.angle_alpha   90.00
_cell.angle_beta   90.00
_cell.angle_gamma   90.00
#
_symmetry.space_group_name_H-M   'P 1'
#
loop_
_entity.id
_entity.type
_entity.pdbx_description
1 polymer ?
#
loop_
_entity_poly.entity_id
_entity_poly.type
_entity_poly.pdbx_seq_one_letter_code
_entity_poly.pdbx_strand_id
1 'polypeptide(L)'
;GKGLGVVVATGQHTEMGQIQALVGQTTVPQTPLSKQLDRAGGQLVLLSSAVCLLVFGLGVVRGYELLEMLKTSIALAVAAVPEGLPTVATITLALGINTMRQKRVLVRRLDAIEALGSVQTICLDKTGTLTANEMSVVEIQTPNSQIELKERQFSASYSQELLQLLKVAVLCNESQVEHHSDGELTIAGSPTEKALIQMAIAAGLDIATLQTLYPLLAINHRADGQNYMATVHQFEYSQKLIAVKGNPLEVLQMCRYQLKDNCPVPLTATAKEAIATANQAMTSNALRVLGTAYAEVDAAAEITLDNLTWLGLIGITNPIREGVTELIADFHRAGIDTVMVTGDQVNTAQAIARQLNLSSESGVLDNLEPSKIKVFARISPANKLEIVRAFQQAGKVVAMTGDGINDAPALKAAEVGIAMGKTGTDVAREVADIILEDDNLETAIAAVSQGRTIYNNIKKALHFLLSTNLSEIMVMVLANLLGIGQPLNAIQLLWLNLVTDIFPGLALGLEAPEPNVLNVPPRPTNAAIIDRADFKRLGFEAGTISLFTLAAYGYALANYGIGDRASTIAFMSLVTGQLLHALSCRSKLPFWQVKLQPNHYLRLALGISLSLQCSCLIVPSFGGLLGVTTISWLDLVVVGISALLPLIINEVTKIVGATK
;
A
#
# COMPACT_ATOMS: atom_id res chain seq x y z
N GLY A 1 12.20 21.67 -30.72
CA GLY A 1 13.17 21.16 -31.72
C GLY A 1 12.47 20.78 -33.02
N LYS A 2 13.23 20.63 -34.11
CA LYS A 2 12.79 20.08 -35.41
C LYS A 2 13.86 19.09 -35.91
N GLY A 3 13.46 17.98 -36.52
CA GLY A 3 14.39 16.97 -37.04
C GLY A 3 13.74 16.02 -38.05
N LEU A 4 14.58 15.34 -38.83
CA LEU A 4 14.20 14.28 -39.77
C LEU A 4 14.77 12.95 -39.25
N GLY A 5 14.04 11.86 -39.39
CA GLY A 5 14.48 10.53 -38.97
C GLY A 5 13.94 9.44 -39.89
N VAL A 6 14.63 8.30 -39.93
CA VAL A 6 14.19 7.11 -40.65
C VAL A 6 13.48 6.19 -39.67
N VAL A 7 12.27 5.74 -40.03
CA VAL A 7 11.51 4.78 -39.21
C VAL A 7 12.20 3.41 -39.31
N VAL A 8 12.70 2.90 -38.18
CA VAL A 8 13.39 1.60 -38.11
C VAL A 8 12.50 0.45 -37.63
N ALA A 9 11.38 0.77 -36.97
CA ALA A 9 10.40 -0.22 -36.48
C ALA A 9 9.00 0.41 -36.37
N THR A 10 7.96 -0.42 -36.50
CA THR A 10 6.55 -0.02 -36.34
C THR A 10 5.76 -1.05 -35.54
N GLY A 11 4.67 -0.62 -34.90
CA GLY A 11 3.78 -1.49 -34.13
C GLY A 11 4.50 -2.25 -33.01
N GLN A 12 4.28 -3.57 -32.96
CA GLN A 12 4.82 -4.45 -31.91
C GLN A 12 6.35 -4.59 -31.92
N HIS A 13 7.01 -4.27 -33.03
CA HIS A 13 8.47 -4.33 -33.15
C HIS A 13 9.17 -3.09 -32.57
N THR A 14 8.41 -2.06 -32.20
CA THR A 14 8.94 -0.90 -31.46
C THR A 14 9.23 -1.27 -30.01
N GLU A 15 10.11 -0.52 -29.34
CA GLU A 15 10.36 -0.69 -27.90
C GLU A 15 9.07 -0.60 -27.07
N MET A 16 8.18 0.35 -27.38
CA MET A 16 6.87 0.45 -26.74
C MET A 16 5.99 -0.77 -27.01
N GLY A 17 6.02 -1.29 -28.24
CA GLY A 17 5.31 -2.51 -28.62
C GLY A 17 5.78 -3.74 -27.86
N GLN A 18 7.10 -3.85 -27.62
CA GLN A 18 7.69 -4.92 -26.80
C GLN A 18 7.27 -4.81 -25.33
N ILE A 19 7.26 -3.59 -24.76
CA ILE A 19 6.75 -3.36 -23.39
C ILE A 19 5.28 -3.77 -23.29
N GLN A 20 4.44 -3.39 -24.27
CA GLN A 20 3.03 -3.77 -24.28
C GLN A 20 2.84 -5.29 -24.40
N ALA A 21 3.67 -5.98 -25.19
CA ALA A 21 3.66 -7.44 -25.28
C ALA A 21 4.03 -8.10 -23.93
N LEU A 22 5.04 -7.58 -23.23
CA LEU A 22 5.41 -8.03 -21.88
C LEU A 22 4.25 -7.87 -20.89
N VAL A 23 3.55 -6.73 -20.91
CA VAL A 23 2.35 -6.52 -20.10
C VAL A 23 1.27 -7.54 -20.47
N GLY A 24 1.02 -7.78 -21.76
CA GLY A 24 0.03 -8.75 -22.22
C GLY A 24 0.29 -10.19 -21.76
N GLN A 25 1.57 -10.60 -21.76
CA GLN A 25 2.00 -11.95 -21.37
C GLN A 25 2.11 -12.16 -19.85
N THR A 26 2.13 -11.07 -19.07
CA THR A 26 2.29 -11.15 -17.62
C THR A 26 1.00 -11.60 -16.96
N THR A 27 1.05 -12.75 -16.28
CA THR A 27 -0.08 -13.31 -15.52
C THR A 27 -0.14 -12.69 -14.13
N VAL A 28 -1.35 -12.35 -13.72
CA VAL A 28 -1.62 -11.89 -12.37
C VAL A 28 -1.62 -13.08 -11.40
N PRO A 29 -0.87 -13.04 -10.29
CA PRO A 29 -0.87 -14.11 -9.30
C PRO A 29 -2.23 -14.18 -8.56
N GLN A 30 -2.73 -15.40 -8.34
CA GLN A 30 -3.85 -15.63 -7.44
C GLN A 30 -3.44 -15.39 -5.99
N THR A 31 -4.29 -14.75 -5.21
CA THR A 31 -3.94 -14.34 -3.86
C THR A 31 -4.05 -15.49 -2.84
N PRO A 32 -3.27 -15.45 -1.76
CA PRO A 32 -3.23 -16.53 -0.77
C PRO A 32 -4.57 -16.86 -0.09
N LEU A 33 -5.41 -15.86 0.26
CA LEU A 33 -6.66 -16.06 0.99
C LEU A 33 -7.67 -16.82 0.15
N SER A 34 -7.82 -16.48 -1.14
CA SER A 34 -8.75 -17.19 -2.03
C SER A 34 -8.42 -18.69 -2.07
N LYS A 35 -7.14 -19.04 -2.27
CA LYS A 35 -6.69 -20.45 -2.25
C LYS A 35 -6.94 -21.14 -0.90
N GLN A 36 -6.82 -20.40 0.21
CA GLN A 36 -7.02 -20.94 1.55
C GLN A 36 -8.49 -21.13 1.89
N LEU A 37 -9.36 -20.20 1.48
CA LEU A 37 -10.81 -20.29 1.66
C LEU A 37 -11.36 -21.49 0.89
N ASP A 38 -10.91 -21.74 -0.34
CA ASP A 38 -11.35 -22.90 -1.13
C ASP A 38 -10.94 -24.23 -0.47
N ARG A 39 -9.70 -24.32 0.04
CA ARG A 39 -9.21 -25.50 0.75
C ARG A 39 -9.96 -25.72 2.06
N ALA A 40 -10.16 -24.66 2.85
CA ALA A 40 -10.90 -24.73 4.11
C ALA A 40 -12.35 -25.14 3.86
N GLY A 41 -13.01 -24.55 2.85
CA GLY A 41 -14.36 -24.93 2.42
C GLY A 41 -14.47 -26.40 2.05
N GLY A 42 -13.54 -26.91 1.21
CA GLY A 42 -13.52 -28.32 0.83
C GLY A 42 -13.33 -29.29 2.01
N GLN A 43 -12.46 -28.93 2.96
CA GLN A 43 -12.25 -29.74 4.18
C GLN A 43 -13.48 -29.73 5.09
N LEU A 44 -14.15 -28.58 5.25
CA LEU A 44 -15.37 -28.46 6.04
C LEU A 44 -16.51 -29.26 5.45
N VAL A 45 -16.69 -29.25 4.12
CA VAL A 45 -17.70 -30.08 3.43
C VAL A 45 -17.45 -31.57 3.66
N LEU A 46 -16.20 -32.02 3.61
CA LEU A 46 -15.87 -33.42 3.88
C LEU A 46 -16.17 -33.80 5.34
N LEU A 47 -15.77 -32.94 6.29
CA LEU A 47 -16.00 -33.15 7.72
C LEU A 47 -17.50 -33.14 8.06
N SER A 48 -18.25 -32.17 7.56
CA SER A 48 -19.70 -32.07 7.78
C SER A 48 -20.43 -33.28 7.22
N SER A 49 -20.07 -33.72 6.01
CA SER A 49 -20.63 -34.93 5.40
C SER A 49 -20.39 -36.18 6.24
N ALA A 50 -19.17 -36.35 6.76
CA ALA A 50 -18.84 -37.48 7.62
C ALA A 50 -19.65 -37.46 8.94
N VAL A 51 -19.79 -36.28 9.56
CA VAL A 51 -20.59 -36.14 10.80
C VAL A 51 -22.07 -36.37 10.55
N CYS A 52 -22.62 -35.88 9.44
CA CYS A 52 -24.02 -36.11 9.09
C CYS A 52 -24.34 -37.59 8.87
N LEU A 53 -23.46 -38.32 8.16
CA LEU A 53 -23.61 -39.77 8.00
C LEU A 53 -23.55 -40.50 9.34
N LEU A 54 -22.67 -40.06 10.24
CA LEU A 54 -22.55 -40.62 11.58
C LEU A 54 -23.80 -40.37 12.43
N VAL A 55 -24.32 -39.14 12.46
CA VAL A 55 -25.55 -38.79 13.20
C VAL A 55 -26.75 -39.54 12.65
N PHE A 56 -26.90 -39.60 11.33
CA PHE A 56 -27.95 -40.36 10.66
C PHE A 56 -27.89 -41.84 11.04
N GLY A 57 -26.72 -42.48 10.88
CA GLY A 57 -26.53 -43.90 11.18
C GLY A 57 -26.79 -44.23 12.64
N LEU A 58 -26.27 -43.43 13.57
CA LEU A 58 -26.51 -43.61 15.00
C LEU A 58 -27.99 -43.45 15.36
N GLY A 59 -28.66 -42.46 14.76
CA GLY A 59 -30.07 -42.23 15.03
C GLY A 59 -30.96 -43.36 14.53
N VAL A 60 -30.69 -43.90 13.35
CA VAL A 60 -31.40 -45.07 12.80
C VAL A 60 -31.16 -46.30 13.69
N VAL A 61 -29.93 -46.55 14.14
CA VAL A 61 -29.61 -47.67 15.06
C VAL A 61 -30.35 -47.53 16.41
N ARG A 62 -30.63 -46.31 16.85
CA ARG A 62 -31.38 -46.02 18.09
C ARG A 62 -32.90 -46.10 17.93
N GLY A 63 -33.40 -46.33 16.72
CA GLY A 63 -34.83 -46.47 16.45
C GLY A 63 -35.58 -45.16 16.25
N TYR A 64 -34.90 -44.04 15.99
CA TYR A 64 -35.56 -42.81 15.55
C TYR A 64 -36.16 -42.96 14.15
N GLU A 65 -37.21 -42.19 13.85
CA GLU A 65 -37.89 -42.26 12.55
C GLU A 65 -36.96 -41.82 11.41
N LEU A 66 -36.92 -42.60 10.32
CA LEU A 66 -36.03 -42.37 9.18
C LEU A 66 -36.20 -40.97 8.58
N LEU A 67 -37.45 -40.50 8.46
CA LEU A 67 -37.76 -39.19 7.89
C LEU A 67 -37.29 -38.05 8.79
N GLU A 68 -37.43 -38.19 10.11
CA GLU A 68 -36.97 -37.20 11.08
C GLU A 68 -35.43 -37.14 11.10
N MET A 69 -34.76 -38.29 11.15
CA MET A 69 -33.31 -38.35 11.06
C MET A 69 -32.77 -37.80 9.75
N LEU A 70 -33.45 -38.01 8.64
CA LEU A 70 -33.09 -37.43 7.35
C LEU A 70 -33.20 -35.89 7.38
N LYS A 71 -34.31 -35.34 7.90
CA LYS A 71 -34.50 -33.89 8.04
C LYS A 71 -33.42 -33.26 8.93
N THR A 72 -33.17 -33.84 10.10
CA THR A 72 -32.17 -33.33 11.05
C THR A 72 -30.75 -33.45 10.49
N SER A 73 -30.43 -34.53 9.76
CA SER A 73 -29.10 -34.70 9.15
C SER A 73 -28.85 -33.73 7.99
N ILE A 74 -29.87 -33.45 7.17
CA ILE A 74 -29.78 -32.42 6.12
C ILE A 74 -29.65 -31.04 6.75
N ALA A 75 -30.44 -30.71 7.77
CA ALA A 75 -30.36 -29.44 8.48
C ALA A 75 -29.00 -29.23 9.14
N LEU A 76 -28.44 -30.28 9.75
CA LEU A 76 -27.09 -30.27 10.31
C LEU A 76 -26.02 -30.12 9.23
N ALA A 77 -26.18 -30.74 8.06
CA ALA A 77 -25.25 -30.59 6.94
C ALA A 77 -25.20 -29.14 6.44
N VAL A 78 -26.37 -28.51 6.30
CA VAL A 78 -26.51 -27.09 5.93
C VAL A 78 -25.91 -26.20 7.03
N ALA A 79 -26.23 -26.45 8.30
CA ALA A 79 -25.70 -25.70 9.44
C ALA A 79 -24.18 -25.81 9.62
N ALA A 80 -23.60 -26.95 9.26
CA ALA A 80 -22.16 -27.17 9.37
C ALA A 80 -21.34 -26.40 8.32
N VAL A 81 -21.96 -26.03 7.19
CA VAL A 81 -21.30 -25.23 6.14
C VAL A 81 -21.40 -23.76 6.51
N PRO A 82 -20.29 -23.01 6.62
CA PRO A 82 -20.33 -21.60 6.95
C PRO A 82 -20.77 -20.77 5.73
N GLU A 83 -22.05 -20.83 5.37
CA GLU A 83 -22.63 -20.10 4.22
C GLU A 83 -22.48 -18.58 4.35
N GLY A 84 -22.41 -18.08 5.59
CA GLY A 84 -22.15 -16.67 5.87
C GLY A 84 -20.73 -16.20 5.53
N LEU A 85 -19.76 -17.10 5.39
CA LEU A 85 -18.35 -16.74 5.26
C LEU A 85 -18.02 -15.98 3.96
N PRO A 86 -18.40 -16.45 2.75
CA PRO A 86 -18.15 -15.70 1.52
C PRO A 86 -18.80 -14.31 1.54
N THR A 87 -20.00 -14.22 2.12
CA THR A 87 -20.75 -12.98 2.27
C THR A 87 -20.04 -12.01 3.21
N VAL A 88 -19.60 -12.49 4.39
CA VAL A 88 -18.88 -11.68 5.36
C VAL A 88 -17.54 -11.19 4.80
N ALA A 89 -16.78 -12.06 4.14
CA ALA A 89 -15.50 -11.68 3.52
C ALA A 89 -15.69 -10.60 2.45
N THR A 90 -16.67 -10.78 1.56
CA THR A 90 -16.96 -9.83 0.47
C THR A 90 -17.41 -8.47 1.00
N ILE A 91 -18.33 -8.45 1.97
CA ILE A 91 -18.82 -7.20 2.58
C ILE A 91 -17.69 -6.50 3.35
N THR A 92 -16.87 -7.24 4.08
CA THR A 92 -15.73 -6.70 4.82
C THR A 92 -14.72 -6.04 3.87
N LEU A 93 -14.40 -6.70 2.76
CA LEU A 93 -13.54 -6.14 1.71
C LEU A 93 -14.14 -4.88 1.10
N ALA A 94 -15.43 -4.91 0.72
CA ALA A 94 -16.11 -3.78 0.11
C ALA A 94 -16.16 -2.55 1.03
N LEU A 95 -16.43 -2.73 2.31
CA LEU A 95 -16.40 -1.66 3.30
C LEU A 95 -14.98 -1.16 3.55
N GLY A 96 -14.00 -2.06 3.55
CA GLY A 96 -12.58 -1.73 3.57
C GLY A 96 -12.14 -0.83 2.40
N ILE A 97 -12.61 -1.12 1.18
CA ILE A 97 -12.41 -0.24 0.01
C ILE A 97 -13.00 1.14 0.26
N ASN A 98 -14.21 1.23 0.82
CA ASN A 98 -14.83 2.51 1.08
C ASN A 98 -14.00 3.36 2.06
N THR A 99 -13.42 2.74 3.09
CA THR A 99 -12.49 3.40 4.01
C THR A 99 -11.19 3.82 3.32
N MET A 100 -10.64 2.98 2.44
CA MET A 100 -9.46 3.32 1.63
C MET A 100 -9.72 4.51 0.70
N ARG A 101 -10.90 4.53 0.06
CA ARG A 101 -11.33 5.63 -0.82
C ARG A 101 -11.45 6.96 -0.07
N GLN A 102 -11.95 6.95 1.17
CA GLN A 102 -11.97 8.15 2.03
C GLN A 102 -10.58 8.68 2.32
N LYS A 103 -9.55 7.82 2.26
CA LYS A 103 -8.14 8.17 2.34
C LYS A 103 -7.49 8.36 0.97
N ARG A 104 -8.25 8.56 -0.12
CA ARG A 104 -7.74 8.79 -1.48
C ARG A 104 -6.95 7.62 -2.08
N VAL A 105 -7.25 6.40 -1.64
CA VAL A 105 -6.75 5.15 -2.24
C VAL A 105 -7.85 4.51 -3.06
N LEU A 106 -7.66 4.46 -4.37
CA LEU A 106 -8.57 3.79 -5.28
C LEU A 106 -8.10 2.35 -5.51
N VAL A 107 -8.95 1.39 -5.15
CA VAL A 107 -8.68 -0.03 -5.36
C VAL A 107 -9.43 -0.52 -6.60
N ARG A 108 -8.70 -1.08 -7.58
CA ARG A 108 -9.28 -1.65 -8.80
C ARG A 108 -9.57 -3.14 -8.68
N ARG A 109 -8.80 -3.84 -7.84
CA ARG A 109 -8.95 -5.29 -7.61
C ARG A 109 -9.03 -5.62 -6.13
N LEU A 110 -10.10 -6.30 -5.73
CA LEU A 110 -10.36 -6.70 -4.34
C LEU A 110 -9.22 -7.57 -3.78
N ASP A 111 -8.73 -8.51 -4.58
CA ASP A 111 -7.69 -9.44 -4.17
C ASP A 111 -6.39 -8.72 -3.78
N ALA A 112 -6.09 -7.58 -4.42
CA ALA A 112 -4.88 -6.81 -4.14
C ALA A 112 -4.86 -6.25 -2.70
N ILE A 113 -6.02 -6.00 -2.10
CA ILE A 113 -6.13 -5.55 -0.70
C ILE A 113 -5.57 -6.61 0.25
N GLU A 114 -5.87 -7.88 -0.04
CA GLU A 114 -5.41 -9.01 0.76
C GLU A 114 -3.90 -9.19 0.62
N ALA A 115 -3.39 -9.14 -0.62
CA ALA A 115 -1.97 -9.19 -0.89
C ALA A 115 -1.22 -8.05 -0.19
N LEU A 116 -1.78 -6.83 -0.22
CA LEU A 116 -1.23 -5.64 0.43
C LEU A 116 -1.03 -5.82 1.94
N GLY A 117 -1.96 -6.49 2.61
CA GLY A 117 -1.83 -6.83 4.04
C GLY A 117 -0.67 -7.78 4.36
N SER A 118 -0.16 -8.51 3.36
CA SER A 118 0.95 -9.46 3.48
C SER A 118 2.23 -9.03 2.77
N VAL A 119 2.30 -7.81 2.23
CA VAL A 119 3.49 -7.32 1.54
C VAL A 119 4.70 -7.43 2.45
N GLN A 120 5.76 -8.05 1.95
CA GLN A 120 7.04 -8.24 2.63
C GLN A 120 8.14 -7.40 2.01
N THR A 121 8.02 -7.07 0.72
CA THR A 121 8.97 -6.22 0.01
C THR A 121 8.21 -5.23 -0.86
N ILE A 122 8.60 -3.96 -0.79
CA ILE A 122 8.09 -2.92 -1.67
C ILE A 122 9.23 -2.40 -2.56
N CYS A 123 9.07 -2.59 -3.86
CA CYS A 123 9.93 -2.06 -4.90
C CYS A 123 9.44 -0.65 -5.26
N LEU A 124 10.29 0.34 -5.00
CA LEU A 124 10.00 1.76 -5.13
C LEU A 124 10.73 2.32 -6.35
N ASP A 125 9.99 2.78 -7.36
CA ASP A 125 10.62 3.59 -8.41
C ASP A 125 11.13 4.92 -7.83
N LYS A 126 12.21 5.46 -8.40
CA LYS A 126 12.78 6.72 -7.93
C LYS A 126 12.11 7.94 -8.56
N THR A 127 11.97 7.97 -9.88
CA THR A 127 11.55 9.19 -10.60
C THR A 127 10.03 9.27 -10.55
N GLY A 128 9.47 10.42 -10.14
CA GLY A 128 8.00 10.60 -10.05
C GLY A 128 7.33 9.86 -8.88
N THR A 129 8.00 8.86 -8.31
CA THR A 129 7.53 8.12 -7.14
C THR A 129 8.21 8.62 -5.85
N LEU A 130 9.48 8.28 -5.57
CA LEU A 130 10.19 8.80 -4.39
C LEU A 130 10.55 10.30 -4.50
N THR A 131 10.71 10.78 -5.73
CA THR A 131 11.05 12.17 -6.03
C THR A 131 9.85 12.88 -6.66
N ALA A 132 9.79 14.21 -6.48
CA ALA A 132 8.67 15.02 -6.98
C ALA A 132 8.66 15.15 -8.52
N ASN A 133 9.73 14.70 -9.20
CA ASN A 133 9.94 14.92 -10.63
C ASN A 133 9.93 16.42 -11.02
N GLU A 134 10.26 17.27 -10.05
CA GLU A 134 10.36 18.72 -10.18
C GLU A 134 11.80 19.16 -9.94
N MET A 135 12.59 19.24 -11.01
CA MET A 135 13.96 19.72 -10.92
C MET A 135 14.01 21.11 -10.27
N SER A 136 14.87 21.29 -9.27
CA SER A 136 15.03 22.53 -8.52
C SER A 136 16.50 22.85 -8.33
N VAL A 137 16.86 24.13 -8.47
CA VAL A 137 18.22 24.61 -8.14
C VAL A 137 18.36 24.70 -6.63
N VAL A 138 19.39 24.09 -6.07
CA VAL A 138 19.64 24.04 -4.61
C VAL A 138 20.98 24.60 -4.21
N GLU A 139 21.91 24.72 -5.16
CA GLU A 139 23.26 25.18 -4.89
C GLU A 139 23.79 25.96 -6.09
N ILE A 140 24.43 27.09 -5.85
CA ILE A 140 25.14 27.88 -6.85
C ILE A 140 26.53 28.15 -6.30
N GLN A 141 27.54 27.97 -7.14
CA GLN A 141 28.91 28.28 -6.78
C GLN A 141 29.50 29.26 -7.78
N THR A 142 29.76 30.48 -7.31
CA THR A 142 30.53 31.49 -8.03
C THR A 142 32.01 31.42 -7.60
N PRO A 143 32.94 32.11 -8.28
CA PRO A 143 34.34 32.16 -7.85
C PRO A 143 34.55 32.72 -6.43
N ASN A 144 33.61 33.50 -5.90
CA ASN A 144 33.72 34.18 -4.61
C ASN A 144 32.79 33.64 -3.52
N SER A 145 31.74 32.90 -3.90
CA SER A 145 30.72 32.46 -2.94
C SER A 145 30.09 31.14 -3.33
N GLN A 146 29.73 30.38 -2.29
CA GLN A 146 28.83 29.24 -2.38
C GLN A 146 27.49 29.67 -1.78
N ILE A 147 26.42 29.50 -2.54
CA ILE A 147 25.08 29.97 -2.21
C ILE A 147 24.16 28.75 -2.23
N GLU A 148 23.59 28.42 -1.07
CA GLU A 148 22.55 27.41 -0.96
C GLU A 148 21.17 28.07 -1.12
N LEU A 149 20.29 27.42 -1.86
CA LEU A 149 18.89 27.81 -1.98
C LEU A 149 18.05 26.86 -1.13
N LYS A 150 17.48 27.38 -0.04
CA LYS A 150 16.49 26.66 0.77
C LYS A 150 15.09 27.13 0.38
N GLU A 151 14.18 26.20 0.14
CA GLU A 151 12.78 26.50 -0.25
C GLU A 151 12.67 27.48 -1.44
N ARG A 152 13.61 27.37 -2.40
CA ARG A 152 13.71 28.28 -3.57
C ARG A 152 13.96 29.75 -3.20
N GLN A 153 14.50 30.05 -2.02
CA GLN A 153 14.89 31.40 -1.61
C GLN A 153 16.40 31.57 -1.53
N PHE A 154 16.88 32.77 -1.86
CA PHE A 154 18.29 33.14 -1.75
C PHE A 154 18.61 33.56 -0.31
N SER A 155 19.60 32.91 0.30
CA SER A 155 20.05 33.21 1.67
C SER A 155 21.02 34.39 1.76
N ALA A 156 21.48 34.94 0.63
CA ALA A 156 22.56 35.92 0.54
C ALA A 156 22.16 37.18 -0.23
N SER A 157 22.92 38.26 -0.02
CA SER A 157 22.81 39.49 -0.80
C SER A 157 23.22 39.25 -2.26
N TYR A 158 22.52 39.86 -3.22
CA TYR A 158 22.79 39.69 -4.64
C TYR A 158 24.15 40.31 -5.02
N SER A 159 25.17 39.48 -5.19
CA SER A 159 26.43 39.90 -5.80
C SER A 159 26.24 40.11 -7.30
N GLN A 160 27.06 40.97 -7.91
CA GLN A 160 26.98 41.21 -9.36
C GLN A 160 27.35 39.95 -10.15
N GLU A 161 28.24 39.10 -9.63
CA GLU A 161 28.59 37.82 -10.26
C GLU A 161 27.40 36.87 -10.29
N LEU A 162 26.62 36.82 -9.20
CA LEU A 162 25.38 36.03 -9.15
C LEU A 162 24.37 36.55 -10.19
N LEU A 163 24.18 37.87 -10.27
CA LEU A 163 23.26 38.46 -11.26
C LEU A 163 23.68 38.14 -12.70
N GLN A 164 24.98 38.17 -13.01
CA GLN A 164 25.49 37.81 -14.33
C GLN A 164 25.26 36.32 -14.64
N LEU A 165 25.46 35.43 -13.66
CA LEU A 165 25.16 34.00 -13.78
C LEU A 165 23.67 33.76 -14.01
N LEU A 166 22.79 34.41 -13.24
CA LEU A 166 21.34 34.32 -13.40
C LEU A 166 20.90 34.82 -14.78
N LYS A 167 21.49 35.94 -15.25
CA LYS A 167 21.26 36.47 -16.60
C LYS A 167 21.60 35.43 -17.67
N VAL A 168 22.77 34.79 -17.60
CA VAL A 168 23.16 33.72 -18.54
C VAL A 168 22.21 32.51 -18.45
N ALA A 169 21.78 32.12 -17.26
CA ALA A 169 20.86 31.01 -17.06
C ALA A 169 19.46 31.26 -17.66
N VAL A 170 19.03 32.53 -17.72
CA VAL A 170 17.77 32.96 -18.38
C VAL A 170 17.94 33.11 -19.88
N LEU A 171 19.01 33.76 -20.34
CA LEU A 171 19.22 34.06 -21.77
C LEU A 171 19.56 32.81 -22.58
N CYS A 172 20.41 31.93 -22.03
CA CYS A 172 20.71 30.64 -22.61
C CYS A 172 19.64 29.61 -22.20
N ASN A 173 18.37 29.85 -22.52
CA ASN A 173 17.25 29.00 -22.11
C ASN A 173 16.14 28.97 -23.17
N GLU A 174 15.60 27.79 -23.45
CA GLU A 174 14.52 27.62 -24.44
C GLU A 174 13.11 27.59 -23.81
N SER A 175 13.00 27.76 -22.49
CA SER A 175 11.70 27.71 -21.81
C SER A 175 10.86 28.94 -22.12
N GLN A 176 9.56 28.72 -22.35
CA GLN A 176 8.57 29.76 -22.52
C GLN A 176 7.83 29.99 -21.21
N VAL A 177 7.66 31.26 -20.85
CA VAL A 177 6.91 31.68 -19.67
C VAL A 177 5.58 32.23 -20.14
N GLU A 178 4.50 31.56 -19.76
CA GLU A 178 3.13 31.99 -20.05
C GLU A 178 2.51 32.54 -18.75
N HIS A 179 1.98 33.76 -18.85
CA HIS A 179 1.22 34.37 -17.77
C HIS A 179 -0.26 34.15 -18.03
N HIS A 180 -0.93 33.38 -17.17
CA HIS A 180 -2.38 33.22 -17.25
C HIS A 180 -3.11 34.43 -16.65
N SER A 181 -4.34 34.67 -17.10
CA SER A 181 -5.23 35.73 -16.63
C SER A 181 -5.48 35.72 -15.12
N ASP A 182 -5.31 34.55 -14.50
CA ASP A 182 -5.64 34.29 -13.09
C ASP A 182 -4.44 34.51 -12.16
N GLY A 183 -3.30 34.98 -12.70
CA GLY A 183 -2.05 35.22 -11.97
C GLY A 183 -1.15 33.98 -11.83
N GLU A 184 -1.56 32.83 -12.36
CA GLU A 184 -0.77 31.59 -12.38
C GLU A 184 0.31 31.66 -13.48
N LEU A 185 1.55 31.29 -13.14
CA LEU A 185 2.71 31.35 -14.04
C LEU A 185 3.08 29.93 -14.46
N THR A 186 2.90 29.61 -15.74
CA THR A 186 3.23 28.32 -16.32
C THR A 186 4.52 28.44 -17.12
N ILE A 187 5.46 27.51 -16.88
CA ILE A 187 6.73 27.48 -17.60
C ILE A 187 6.73 26.21 -18.45
N ALA A 188 6.73 26.38 -19.77
CA ALA A 188 6.85 25.30 -20.73
C ALA A 188 8.33 25.11 -21.10
N GLY A 189 8.86 23.90 -20.96
CA GLY A 189 10.28 23.63 -21.22
C GLY A 189 10.75 22.33 -20.57
N SER A 190 12.02 21.97 -20.82
CA SER A 190 12.62 20.80 -20.17
C SER A 190 12.71 21.02 -18.64
N PRO A 191 12.58 19.98 -17.79
CA PRO A 191 12.60 20.15 -16.33
C PRO A 191 13.83 20.91 -15.82
N THR A 192 15.00 20.65 -16.40
CA THR A 192 16.25 21.34 -16.05
C THR A 192 16.20 22.83 -16.40
N GLU A 193 15.63 23.20 -17.53
CA GLU A 193 15.54 24.59 -17.94
C GLU A 193 14.48 25.38 -17.17
N LYS A 194 13.35 24.73 -16.86
CA LYS A 194 12.33 25.28 -15.97
C LYS A 194 12.91 25.62 -14.60
N ALA A 195 13.75 24.75 -14.04
CA ALA A 195 14.43 24.99 -12.77
C ALA A 195 15.29 26.27 -12.78
N LEU A 196 15.99 26.53 -13.90
CA LEU A 196 16.81 27.73 -14.06
C LEU A 196 15.97 29.01 -14.15
N ILE A 197 14.84 28.95 -14.85
CA ILE A 197 13.89 30.07 -14.92
C ILE A 197 13.26 30.34 -13.56
N GLN A 198 12.81 29.31 -12.85
CA GLN A 198 12.24 29.44 -11.51
C GLN A 198 13.23 30.06 -10.52
N MET A 199 14.50 29.66 -10.58
CA MET A 199 15.58 30.26 -9.81
C MET A 199 15.72 31.77 -10.11
N ALA A 200 15.67 32.17 -11.38
CA ALA A 200 15.75 33.58 -11.76
C ALA A 200 14.54 34.40 -11.28
N ILE A 201 13.33 33.85 -11.37
CA ILE A 201 12.10 34.48 -10.83
C ILE A 201 12.22 34.66 -9.32
N ALA A 202 12.71 33.64 -8.61
CA ALA A 202 12.92 33.70 -7.17
C ALA A 202 13.97 34.75 -6.74
N ALA A 203 14.94 35.03 -7.62
CA ALA A 203 15.90 36.13 -7.45
C ALA A 203 15.31 37.52 -7.79
N GLY A 204 14.05 37.60 -8.21
CA GLY A 204 13.38 38.84 -8.59
C GLY A 204 13.73 39.37 -9.97
N LEU A 205 14.29 38.54 -10.87
CA LEU A 205 14.57 38.96 -12.24
C LEU A 205 13.29 38.99 -13.08
N ASP A 206 13.09 40.09 -13.81
CA ASP A 206 12.06 40.17 -14.84
C ASP A 206 12.58 39.58 -16.16
N ILE A 207 12.08 38.39 -16.48
CA ILE A 207 12.50 37.61 -17.64
C ILE A 207 12.11 38.30 -18.95
N ALA A 208 10.91 38.88 -19.01
CA ALA A 208 10.42 39.53 -20.22
C ALA A 208 11.26 40.78 -20.55
N THR A 209 11.58 41.56 -19.52
CA THR A 209 12.48 42.71 -19.66
C THR A 209 13.88 42.27 -20.12
N LEU A 210 14.44 41.21 -19.53
CA LEU A 210 15.74 40.67 -19.93
C LEU A 210 15.77 40.20 -21.39
N GLN A 211 14.75 39.46 -21.83
CA GLN A 211 14.66 38.98 -23.22
C GLN A 211 14.47 40.13 -24.22
N THR A 212 13.80 41.22 -23.81
CA THR A 212 13.65 42.43 -24.63
C THR A 212 14.95 43.22 -24.74
N LEU A 213 15.71 43.32 -23.63
CA LEU A 213 17.00 44.00 -23.60
C LEU A 213 18.11 43.24 -24.34
N TYR A 214 17.99 41.90 -24.42
CA TYR A 214 18.95 41.01 -25.07
C TYR A 214 18.27 40.14 -26.14
N PRO A 215 17.84 40.73 -27.28
CA PRO A 215 17.19 39.98 -28.36
C PRO A 215 18.08 38.84 -28.86
N LEU A 216 17.48 37.65 -29.02
CA LEU A 216 18.18 36.46 -29.49
C LEU A 216 18.49 36.54 -30.99
N LEU A 217 19.76 36.39 -31.34
CA LEU A 217 20.27 36.40 -32.71
C LEU A 217 20.52 34.99 -33.26
N ALA A 218 21.09 34.10 -32.42
CA ALA A 218 21.44 32.75 -32.83
C ALA A 218 21.42 31.78 -31.65
N ILE A 219 21.09 30.51 -31.93
CA ILE A 219 21.14 29.41 -30.97
C ILE A 219 22.03 28.31 -31.54
N ASN A 220 23.03 27.90 -30.76
CA ASN A 220 23.78 26.68 -30.97
C ASN A 220 23.24 25.65 -29.98
N HIS A 221 22.39 24.76 -30.49
CA HIS A 221 21.79 23.69 -29.69
C HIS A 221 22.84 22.64 -29.31
N ARG A 222 22.54 21.93 -28.23
CA ARG A 222 23.26 20.72 -27.84
C ARG A 222 23.20 19.68 -28.96
N ALA A 223 24.35 19.07 -29.27
CA ALA A 223 24.47 18.02 -30.28
C ALA A 223 25.25 16.82 -29.72
N ASP A 224 25.26 15.70 -30.44
CA ASP A 224 26.08 14.55 -30.04
C ASP A 224 27.57 14.92 -30.10
N GLY A 225 28.31 14.66 -29.01
CA GLY A 225 29.68 15.17 -28.81
C GLY A 225 29.79 16.64 -28.37
N GLN A 226 28.67 17.36 -28.18
CA GLN A 226 28.62 18.73 -27.65
C GLN A 226 27.63 18.81 -26.49
N ASN A 227 28.10 18.71 -25.24
CA ASN A 227 27.23 18.70 -24.06
C ASN A 227 26.99 20.11 -23.47
N TYR A 228 26.93 21.11 -24.34
CA TYR A 228 26.64 22.49 -23.97
C TYR A 228 25.66 23.11 -24.96
N MET A 229 25.06 24.22 -24.55
CA MET A 229 24.22 25.10 -25.34
C MET A 229 24.85 26.49 -25.31
N ALA A 230 24.86 27.17 -26.45
CA ALA A 230 25.30 28.56 -26.54
C ALA A 230 24.24 29.40 -27.26
N THR A 231 23.98 30.60 -26.75
CA THR A 231 23.07 31.56 -27.37
C THR A 231 23.79 32.88 -27.57
N VAL A 232 23.44 33.58 -28.65
CA VAL A 232 24.01 34.88 -29.01
C VAL A 232 22.91 35.91 -28.99
N HIS A 233 23.12 36.96 -28.22
CA HIS A 233 22.16 38.03 -28.02
C HIS A 233 22.75 39.37 -28.46
N GLN A 234 21.91 40.26 -28.94
CA GLN A 234 22.30 41.64 -29.21
C GLN A 234 22.47 42.40 -27.88
N PHE A 235 23.55 43.18 -27.75
CA PHE A 235 23.81 44.02 -26.58
C PHE A 235 24.28 45.41 -27.04
N GLU A 236 23.66 46.48 -26.53
CA GLU A 236 24.03 47.89 -26.79
C GLU A 236 24.26 48.30 -28.27
N TYR A 237 23.57 47.70 -29.25
CA TYR A 237 23.72 47.90 -30.71
C TYR A 237 25.11 47.61 -31.33
N SER A 238 26.19 47.90 -30.61
CA SER A 238 27.59 47.75 -31.01
C SER A 238 28.25 46.48 -30.48
N GLN A 239 27.55 45.70 -29.64
CA GLN A 239 28.08 44.49 -29.01
C GLN A 239 27.12 43.29 -29.14
N LYS A 240 27.67 42.11 -28.87
CA LYS A 240 26.96 40.85 -28.76
C LYS A 240 27.33 40.18 -27.45
N LEU A 241 26.34 39.62 -26.77
CA LEU A 241 26.52 38.78 -25.60
C LEU A 241 26.41 37.31 -26.01
N ILE A 242 27.45 36.53 -25.76
CA ILE A 242 27.47 35.09 -25.90
C ILE A 242 27.21 34.49 -24.52
N ALA A 243 26.15 33.70 -24.37
CA ALA A 243 25.79 33.02 -23.13
C ALA A 243 25.90 31.51 -23.33
N VAL A 244 26.61 30.82 -22.42
CA VAL A 244 26.87 29.38 -22.52
C VAL A 244 26.48 28.67 -21.22
N LYS A 245 25.78 27.55 -21.35
CA LYS A 245 25.52 26.60 -20.26
C LYS A 245 25.79 25.17 -20.71
N GLY A 246 26.30 24.30 -19.85
CA GLY A 246 26.55 22.92 -20.25
C GLY A 246 27.28 22.08 -19.22
N ASN A 247 27.88 20.98 -19.69
CA ASN A 247 28.79 20.18 -18.88
C ASN A 247 29.91 21.08 -18.31
N PRO A 248 30.11 21.11 -16.98
CA PRO A 248 31.09 21.98 -16.35
C PRO A 248 32.50 21.88 -16.94
N LEU A 249 32.98 20.67 -17.25
CA LEU A 249 34.34 20.45 -17.74
C LEU A 249 34.51 20.94 -19.18
N GLU A 250 33.50 20.74 -20.04
CA GLU A 250 33.52 21.25 -21.42
C GLU A 250 33.47 22.78 -21.44
N VAL A 251 32.55 23.38 -20.67
CA VAL A 251 32.45 24.85 -20.56
C VAL A 251 33.72 25.46 -19.98
N LEU A 252 34.38 24.80 -19.02
CA LEU A 252 35.62 25.28 -18.44
C LEU A 252 36.79 25.28 -19.44
N GLN A 253 36.81 24.36 -20.41
CA GLN A 253 37.82 24.33 -21.48
C GLN A 253 37.69 25.52 -22.44
N MET A 254 36.48 26.06 -22.59
CA MET A 254 36.17 27.25 -23.39
C MET A 254 36.54 28.57 -22.70
N CYS A 255 36.86 28.54 -21.40
CA CYS A 255 37.10 29.74 -20.60
C CYS A 255 38.59 30.13 -20.51
N ARG A 256 38.86 31.43 -20.68
CA ARG A 256 40.17 32.06 -20.45
C ARG A 256 40.20 32.98 -19.25
N TYR A 257 39.03 33.51 -18.88
CA TYR A 257 38.85 34.38 -17.74
C TYR A 257 37.85 33.77 -16.76
N GLN A 258 37.82 34.28 -15.54
CA GLN A 258 36.74 34.06 -14.58
C GLN A 258 36.30 35.42 -14.05
N LEU A 259 35.02 35.57 -13.76
CA LEU A 259 34.50 36.78 -13.14
C LEU A 259 34.77 36.73 -11.63
N LYS A 260 35.69 37.55 -11.14
CA LYS A 260 36.03 37.62 -9.73
C LYS A 260 36.06 39.08 -9.26
N ASP A 261 35.37 39.38 -8.17
CA ASP A 261 35.26 40.73 -7.61
C ASP A 261 34.73 41.73 -8.67
N ASN A 262 33.74 41.28 -9.45
CA ASN A 262 33.15 41.99 -10.61
C ASN A 262 34.11 42.34 -11.76
N CYS A 263 35.32 41.77 -11.78
CA CYS A 263 36.30 41.97 -12.83
C CYS A 263 36.66 40.64 -13.52
N PRO A 264 36.74 40.59 -14.85
CA PRO A 264 37.31 39.44 -15.55
C PRO A 264 38.80 39.31 -15.23
N VAL A 265 39.19 38.23 -14.56
CA VAL A 265 40.60 37.91 -14.25
C VAL A 265 41.03 36.66 -15.01
N PRO A 266 42.31 36.52 -15.41
CA PRO A 266 42.80 35.32 -16.08
C PRO A 266 42.54 34.05 -15.26
N LEU A 267 42.03 33.01 -15.93
CA LEU A 267 41.71 31.73 -15.31
C LEU A 267 42.99 30.90 -15.10
N THR A 268 43.51 30.91 -13.87
CA THR A 268 44.73 30.18 -13.48
C THR A 268 44.52 28.67 -13.41
N ALA A 269 45.60 27.89 -13.46
CA ALA A 269 45.53 26.43 -13.27
C ALA A 269 44.94 26.05 -11.91
N THR A 270 45.30 26.79 -10.85
CA THR A 270 44.76 26.61 -9.50
C THR A 270 43.25 26.86 -9.42
N ALA A 271 42.74 27.86 -10.15
CA ALA A 271 41.31 28.12 -10.23
C ALA A 271 40.56 27.00 -10.97
N LYS A 272 41.12 26.46 -12.05
CA LYS A 272 40.54 25.32 -12.77
C LYS A 272 40.43 24.08 -11.87
N GLU A 273 41.45 23.78 -11.08
CA GLU A 273 41.42 22.67 -10.12
C GLU A 273 40.39 22.89 -9.01
N ALA A 274 40.26 24.12 -8.50
CA ALA A 274 39.23 24.47 -7.52
C ALA A 274 37.81 24.26 -8.08
N ILE A 275 37.55 24.70 -9.31
CA ILE A 275 36.25 24.50 -10.00
C ILE A 275 35.97 23.01 -10.24
N ALA A 276 36.97 22.23 -10.62
CA ALA A 276 36.81 20.78 -10.80
C ALA A 276 36.47 20.07 -9.48
N THR A 277 37.13 20.46 -8.38
CA THR A 277 36.89 19.94 -7.03
C THR A 277 35.48 20.27 -6.55
N ALA A 278 35.06 21.53 -6.76
CA ALA A 278 33.71 22.02 -6.53
C ALA A 278 32.64 21.20 -7.26
N ASN A 279 32.83 21.01 -8.57
CA ASN A 279 31.94 20.16 -9.38
C ASN A 279 31.86 18.74 -8.82
N GLN A 280 32.98 18.14 -8.42
CA GLN A 280 33.00 16.80 -7.83
C GLN A 280 32.26 16.73 -6.50
N ALA A 281 32.37 17.75 -5.64
CA ALA A 281 31.63 17.84 -4.39
C ALA A 281 30.12 17.90 -4.62
N MET A 282 29.66 18.79 -5.52
CA MET A 282 28.24 18.90 -5.88
C MET A 282 27.69 17.59 -6.46
N THR A 283 28.46 16.95 -7.36
CA THR A 283 28.05 15.67 -7.96
C THR A 283 27.97 14.55 -6.92
N SER A 284 28.85 14.56 -5.91
CA SER A 284 28.82 13.61 -4.79
C SER A 284 27.57 13.74 -3.92
N ASN A 285 26.95 14.93 -3.90
CA ASN A 285 25.67 15.23 -3.25
C ASN A 285 24.45 14.94 -4.15
N ALA A 286 24.61 14.09 -5.18
CA ALA A 286 23.56 13.75 -6.16
C ALA A 286 23.08 14.90 -7.06
N LEU A 287 23.79 16.03 -7.09
CA LEU A 287 23.37 17.18 -7.88
C LEU A 287 23.75 16.96 -9.36
N ARG A 288 22.81 17.29 -10.25
CA ARG A 288 23.10 17.54 -11.66
C ARG A 288 23.73 18.93 -11.75
N VAL A 289 24.98 19.00 -12.15
CA VAL A 289 25.75 20.25 -12.19
C VAL A 289 25.83 20.81 -13.61
N LEU A 290 25.60 22.11 -13.78
CA LEU A 290 25.82 22.85 -15.02
C LEU A 290 26.89 23.92 -14.80
N GLY A 291 27.83 24.06 -15.73
CA GLY A 291 28.74 25.20 -15.79
C GLY A 291 28.15 26.32 -16.63
N THR A 292 28.37 27.57 -16.23
CA THR A 292 27.94 28.76 -16.97
C THR A 292 29.12 29.67 -17.29
N ALA A 293 29.07 30.27 -18.47
CA ALA A 293 30.07 31.21 -18.95
C ALA A 293 29.45 32.23 -19.90
N TYR A 294 30.14 33.36 -20.08
CA TYR A 294 29.73 34.37 -21.05
C TYR A 294 30.92 35.03 -21.74
N ALA A 295 30.67 35.69 -22.86
CA ALA A 295 31.59 36.65 -23.46
C ALA A 295 30.82 37.83 -24.02
N GLU A 296 31.40 39.02 -23.93
CA GLU A 296 30.94 40.23 -24.60
C GLU A 296 31.93 40.54 -25.72
N VAL A 297 31.43 40.62 -26.96
CA VAL A 297 32.24 40.83 -28.16
C VAL A 297 31.64 41.95 -29.00
N ASP A 298 32.47 42.63 -29.77
CA ASP A 298 31.97 43.66 -30.71
C ASP A 298 31.03 43.04 -31.74
N ALA A 299 30.01 43.79 -32.17
CA ALA A 299 28.99 43.30 -33.11
C ALA A 299 29.58 42.82 -34.44
N ALA A 300 30.71 43.39 -34.87
CA ALA A 300 31.43 43.00 -36.08
C ALA A 300 32.37 41.79 -35.90
N ALA A 301 32.67 41.39 -34.66
CA ALA A 301 33.58 40.28 -34.38
C ALA A 301 32.94 38.93 -34.75
N GLU A 302 33.79 37.99 -35.15
CA GLU A 302 33.40 36.61 -35.38
C GLU A 302 33.07 35.92 -34.05
N ILE A 303 31.95 35.20 -34.02
CA ILE A 303 31.46 34.53 -32.81
C ILE A 303 32.29 33.27 -32.59
N THR A 304 33.12 33.29 -31.55
CA THR A 304 34.02 32.19 -31.17
C THR A 304 33.76 31.80 -29.70
N LEU A 305 33.98 30.51 -29.37
CA LEU A 305 33.70 29.93 -28.06
C LEU A 305 34.97 29.60 -27.25
N ASP A 306 36.11 30.20 -27.58
CA ASP A 306 37.43 29.86 -27.04
C ASP A 306 38.00 30.90 -26.05
N ASN A 307 37.30 32.02 -25.88
CA ASN A 307 37.68 33.15 -25.03
C ASN A 307 36.57 33.57 -24.05
N LEU A 308 35.90 32.59 -23.41
CA LEU A 308 34.81 32.88 -22.48
C LEU A 308 35.30 33.26 -21.07
N THR A 309 34.43 33.93 -20.33
CA THR A 309 34.57 34.24 -18.90
C THR A 309 33.68 33.30 -18.09
N TRP A 310 34.30 32.51 -17.22
CA TRP A 310 33.63 31.59 -16.31
C TRP A 310 32.82 32.33 -15.25
N LEU A 311 31.57 31.92 -15.03
CA LEU A 311 30.67 32.53 -14.04
C LEU A 311 30.43 31.64 -12.82
N GLY A 312 30.29 30.34 -13.01
CA GLY A 312 30.04 29.44 -11.89
C GLY A 312 29.41 28.11 -12.24
N LEU A 313 29.06 27.37 -11.20
CA LEU A 313 28.34 26.11 -11.24
C LEU A 313 26.92 26.29 -10.70
N ILE A 314 25.97 25.56 -11.29
CA ILE A 314 24.59 25.48 -10.84
C ILE A 314 24.26 24.02 -10.54
N GLY A 315 23.92 23.74 -9.28
CA GLY A 315 23.54 22.43 -8.76
C GLY A 315 22.03 22.27 -8.74
N ILE A 316 21.57 21.30 -9.51
CA ILE A 316 20.15 21.02 -9.72
C ILE A 316 19.86 19.63 -9.16
N THR A 317 18.85 19.52 -8.31
CA THR A 317 18.40 18.24 -7.77
C THR A 317 16.98 17.93 -8.23
N ASN A 318 16.63 16.65 -8.21
CA ASN A 318 15.24 16.22 -8.20
C ASN A 318 14.89 15.89 -6.74
N PRO A 319 14.18 16.78 -6.04
CA PRO A 319 13.97 16.65 -4.61
C PRO A 319 13.15 15.40 -4.28
N ILE A 320 13.50 14.78 -3.17
CA ILE A 320 12.70 13.73 -2.54
C ILE A 320 11.39 14.36 -2.07
N ARG A 321 10.26 13.67 -2.24
CA ARG A 321 8.97 14.16 -1.74
C ARG A 321 9.00 14.27 -0.21
N GLU A 322 8.27 15.26 0.32
CA GLU A 322 8.08 15.38 1.77
C GLU A 322 7.48 14.08 2.34
N GLY A 323 7.87 13.72 3.57
CA GLY A 323 7.36 12.52 4.27
C GLY A 323 7.96 11.17 3.85
N VAL A 324 8.65 11.07 2.71
CA VAL A 324 9.17 9.78 2.20
C VAL A 324 10.18 9.13 3.16
N THR A 325 11.01 9.91 3.85
CA THR A 325 11.98 9.39 4.83
C THR A 325 11.26 8.73 6.02
N GLU A 326 10.21 9.36 6.52
CA GLU A 326 9.38 8.85 7.62
C GLU A 326 8.60 7.61 7.17
N LEU A 327 8.07 7.63 5.95
CA LEU A 327 7.40 6.51 5.33
C LEU A 327 8.30 5.26 5.22
N ILE A 328 9.57 5.41 4.82
CA ILE A 328 10.50 4.29 4.76
C ILE A 328 10.73 3.70 6.16
N ALA A 329 10.86 4.56 7.18
CA ALA A 329 10.96 4.12 8.57
C ALA A 329 9.68 3.39 9.03
N ASP A 330 8.50 3.84 8.61
CA ASP A 330 7.22 3.18 8.90
C ASP A 330 7.10 1.82 8.20
N PHE A 331 7.55 1.70 6.95
CA PHE A 331 7.64 0.40 6.27
C PHE A 331 8.56 -0.56 7.02
N HIS A 332 9.74 -0.10 7.44
CA HIS A 332 10.68 -0.93 8.22
C HIS A 332 10.11 -1.31 9.58
N ARG A 333 9.41 -0.40 10.27
CA ARG A 333 8.70 -0.69 11.53
C ARG A 333 7.62 -1.76 11.33
N ALA A 334 6.96 -1.74 10.18
CA ALA A 334 6.00 -2.76 9.76
C ALA A 334 6.63 -4.07 9.28
N GLY A 335 7.96 -4.20 9.30
CA GLY A 335 8.70 -5.37 8.84
C GLY A 335 8.71 -5.55 7.32
N ILE A 336 8.50 -4.46 6.56
CA ILE A 336 8.50 -4.44 5.10
C ILE A 336 9.86 -3.97 4.60
N ASP A 337 10.50 -4.78 3.76
CA ASP A 337 11.74 -4.43 3.08
C ASP A 337 11.47 -3.40 1.98
N THR A 338 12.17 -2.26 2.00
CA THR A 338 12.12 -1.28 0.91
C THR A 338 13.28 -1.48 -0.06
N VAL A 339 13.00 -1.47 -1.36
CA VAL A 339 13.99 -1.66 -2.44
C VAL A 339 13.83 -0.55 -3.45
N MET A 340 14.85 0.26 -3.69
CA MET A 340 14.82 1.30 -4.72
C MET A 340 15.24 0.73 -6.08
N VAL A 341 14.44 0.99 -7.11
CA VAL A 341 14.71 0.58 -8.49
C VAL A 341 14.75 1.83 -9.37
N THR A 342 15.83 2.05 -10.12
CA THR A 342 15.97 3.25 -10.94
C THR A 342 16.81 3.07 -12.21
N GLY A 343 16.45 3.82 -13.26
CA GLY A 343 17.25 3.97 -14.47
C GLY A 343 18.44 4.93 -14.32
N ASP A 344 18.54 5.64 -13.19
CA ASP A 344 19.58 6.63 -12.94
C ASP A 344 20.99 6.03 -12.81
N GLN A 345 21.99 6.92 -12.85
CA GLN A 345 23.38 6.59 -12.58
C GLN A 345 23.59 6.10 -11.15
N VAL A 346 24.55 5.19 -10.96
CA VAL A 346 24.84 4.54 -9.66
C VAL A 346 25.09 5.56 -8.55
N ASN A 347 25.88 6.61 -8.82
CA ASN A 347 26.23 7.63 -7.81
C ASN A 347 24.99 8.39 -7.31
N THR A 348 24.10 8.79 -8.23
CA THR A 348 22.85 9.48 -7.89
C THR A 348 21.92 8.57 -7.07
N ALA A 349 21.81 7.31 -7.48
CA ALA A 349 21.02 6.32 -6.74
C ALA A 349 21.58 6.09 -5.32
N GLN A 350 22.90 5.92 -5.17
CA GLN A 350 23.52 5.75 -3.85
C GLN A 350 23.33 6.98 -2.95
N ALA A 351 23.43 8.18 -3.50
CA ALA A 351 23.26 9.40 -2.72
C ALA A 351 21.82 9.57 -2.23
N ILE A 352 20.81 9.30 -3.07
CA ILE A 352 19.40 9.28 -2.65
C ILE A 352 19.15 8.18 -1.62
N ALA A 353 19.73 6.99 -1.81
CA ALA A 353 19.60 5.90 -0.85
C ALA A 353 20.13 6.27 0.55
N ARG A 354 21.26 6.99 0.62
CA ARG A 354 21.81 7.52 1.88
C ARG A 354 20.87 8.53 2.53
N GLN A 355 20.30 9.45 1.76
CA GLN A 355 19.33 10.44 2.27
C GLN A 355 18.07 9.77 2.84
N LEU A 356 17.66 8.65 2.24
CA LEU A 356 16.50 7.85 2.65
C LEU A 356 16.82 6.79 3.71
N ASN A 357 18.05 6.75 4.24
CA ASN A 357 18.52 5.72 5.18
C ASN A 357 18.30 4.28 4.68
N LEU A 358 18.35 4.06 3.37
CA LEU A 358 18.40 2.72 2.79
C LEU A 358 19.82 2.15 2.95
N SER A 359 19.95 0.86 3.27
CA SER A 359 21.26 0.19 3.44
C SER A 359 22.22 0.50 2.28
N SER A 360 23.47 0.80 2.62
CA SER A 360 24.51 1.25 1.68
C SER A 360 25.08 0.16 0.78
N GLU A 361 24.68 -1.10 0.96
CA GLU A 361 25.03 -2.20 0.04
C GLU A 361 24.28 -2.02 -1.30
N SER A 362 24.98 -1.40 -2.24
CA SER A 362 24.53 -1.19 -3.62
C SER A 362 25.12 -2.29 -4.49
N GLY A 363 24.26 -3.01 -5.19
CA GLY A 363 24.65 -4.06 -6.13
C GLY A 363 24.45 -3.61 -7.56
N VAL A 364 25.44 -3.84 -8.41
CA VAL A 364 25.26 -3.92 -9.86
C VAL A 364 24.79 -5.35 -10.18
N LEU A 365 23.93 -5.51 -11.18
CA LEU A 365 23.10 -6.68 -11.50
C LEU A 365 23.78 -8.07 -11.59
N ASP A 366 25.09 -8.19 -11.38
CA ASP A 366 25.85 -9.42 -11.66
C ASP A 366 25.90 -10.43 -10.50
N ASN A 367 25.30 -10.15 -9.33
CA ASN A 367 25.15 -11.13 -8.24
C ASN A 367 23.73 -11.10 -7.66
N LEU A 368 22.86 -11.95 -8.20
CA LEU A 368 21.48 -12.18 -7.78
C LEU A 368 21.39 -12.92 -6.43
N GLU A 369 21.86 -12.29 -5.34
CA GLU A 369 21.30 -12.54 -4.00
C GLU A 369 20.36 -11.37 -3.66
N PRO A 370 19.07 -11.43 -4.05
CA PRO A 370 18.12 -10.31 -3.90
C PRO A 370 17.92 -9.88 -2.45
N SER A 371 18.23 -10.77 -1.49
CA SER A 371 18.01 -10.54 -0.06
C SER A 371 18.89 -9.44 0.55
N LYS A 372 20.02 -9.09 -0.06
CA LYS A 372 20.96 -8.08 0.50
C LYS A 372 20.93 -6.73 -0.24
N ILE A 373 20.59 -6.73 -1.53
CA ILE A 373 20.65 -5.53 -2.36
C ILE A 373 19.37 -4.71 -2.19
N LYS A 374 19.52 -3.45 -1.75
CA LYS A 374 18.40 -2.52 -1.54
C LYS A 374 18.27 -1.44 -2.61
N VAL A 375 19.25 -1.32 -3.51
CA VAL A 375 19.29 -0.29 -4.56
C VAL A 375 19.76 -0.89 -5.88
N PHE A 376 18.92 -0.78 -6.91
CA PHE A 376 19.20 -1.19 -8.28
C PHE A 376 19.23 0.05 -9.18
N ALA A 377 20.38 0.31 -9.82
CA ALA A 377 20.61 1.47 -10.69
C ALA A 377 20.91 1.05 -12.14
N ARG A 378 20.73 1.98 -13.10
CA ARG A 378 20.83 1.72 -14.56
C ARG A 378 19.93 0.57 -15.04
N ILE A 379 18.71 0.49 -14.51
CA ILE A 379 17.76 -0.60 -14.77
C ILE A 379 16.88 -0.30 -15.99
N SER A 380 16.78 -1.26 -16.91
CA SER A 380 15.83 -1.24 -18.03
C SER A 380 14.42 -1.65 -17.57
N PRO A 381 13.35 -1.34 -18.32
CA PRO A 381 11.99 -1.81 -18.00
C PRO A 381 11.91 -3.34 -17.82
N ALA A 382 12.59 -4.11 -18.67
CA ALA A 382 12.65 -5.58 -18.57
C ALA A 382 13.31 -6.03 -17.26
N ASN A 383 14.39 -5.37 -16.86
CA ASN A 383 15.10 -5.70 -15.62
C ASN A 383 14.24 -5.39 -14.37
N LYS A 384 13.33 -4.40 -14.41
CA LYS A 384 12.38 -4.16 -13.29
C LYS A 384 11.49 -5.38 -13.04
N LEU A 385 10.99 -6.00 -14.11
CA LEU A 385 10.20 -7.21 -14.05
C LEU A 385 11.00 -8.39 -13.47
N GLU A 386 12.26 -8.55 -13.88
CA GLU A 386 13.15 -9.60 -13.37
C GLU A 386 13.43 -9.43 -11.87
N ILE A 387 13.63 -8.19 -11.40
CA ILE A 387 13.82 -7.91 -9.97
C ILE A 387 12.59 -8.33 -9.17
N VAL A 388 11.37 -7.96 -9.62
CA VAL A 388 10.13 -8.38 -8.96
C VAL A 388 10.02 -9.91 -8.91
N ARG A 389 10.29 -10.59 -10.04
CA ARG A 389 10.27 -12.06 -10.12
C ARG A 389 11.32 -12.71 -9.21
N ALA A 390 12.50 -12.12 -9.05
CA ALA A 390 13.54 -12.66 -8.17
C ALA A 390 13.08 -12.64 -6.69
N PHE A 391 12.42 -11.57 -6.24
CA PHE A 391 11.84 -11.53 -4.89
C PHE A 391 10.68 -12.52 -4.73
N GLN A 392 9.83 -12.67 -5.75
CA GLN A 392 8.76 -13.67 -5.76
C GLN A 392 9.30 -15.11 -5.69
N GLN A 393 10.37 -15.41 -6.42
CA GLN A 393 11.06 -16.71 -6.38
C GLN A 393 11.71 -16.98 -5.02
N ALA A 394 12.13 -15.94 -4.31
CA ALA A 394 12.56 -16.03 -2.91
C ALA A 394 11.39 -16.22 -1.92
N GLY A 395 10.16 -16.37 -2.41
CA GLY A 395 8.96 -16.62 -1.62
C GLY A 395 8.37 -15.39 -0.94
N LYS A 396 8.76 -14.18 -1.38
CA LYS A 396 8.26 -12.92 -0.82
C LYS A 396 7.01 -12.41 -1.54
N VAL A 397 6.10 -11.79 -0.80
CA VAL A 397 5.01 -10.98 -1.40
C VAL A 397 5.56 -9.60 -1.76
N VAL A 398 5.46 -9.23 -3.03
CA VAL A 398 6.07 -8.02 -3.58
C VAL A 398 4.99 -7.02 -3.95
N ALA A 399 5.17 -5.79 -3.48
CA ALA A 399 4.49 -4.62 -4.04
C ALA A 399 5.46 -3.86 -4.95
N MET A 400 4.97 -3.33 -6.07
CA MET A 400 5.73 -2.45 -6.95
C MET A 400 5.01 -1.11 -7.02
N THR A 401 5.74 0.00 -6.91
CA THR A 401 5.20 1.35 -7.10
C THR A 401 5.84 2.00 -8.33
N GLY A 402 5.06 2.65 -9.18
CA GLY A 402 5.60 3.37 -10.35
C GLY A 402 4.59 4.31 -10.98
N ASP A 403 5.07 5.21 -11.83
CA ASP A 403 4.28 6.24 -12.51
C ASP A 403 4.37 6.10 -14.05
N GLY A 404 5.44 5.48 -14.57
CA GLY A 404 5.73 5.43 -15.99
C GLY A 404 5.22 4.18 -16.72
N ILE A 405 5.15 4.27 -18.06
CA ILE A 405 4.93 3.13 -18.96
C ILE A 405 5.99 2.05 -18.76
N ASN A 406 7.21 2.46 -18.40
CA ASN A 406 8.34 1.60 -18.11
C ASN A 406 8.13 0.68 -16.89
N ASP A 407 7.21 1.04 -15.99
CA ASP A 407 6.91 0.28 -14.79
C ASP A 407 5.76 -0.71 -15.01
N ALA A 408 4.98 -0.55 -16.08
CA ALA A 408 3.78 -1.34 -16.32
C ALA A 408 4.00 -2.86 -16.27
N PRO A 409 5.08 -3.45 -16.86
CA PRO A 409 5.33 -4.88 -16.73
C PRO A 409 5.55 -5.33 -15.28
N ALA A 410 6.32 -4.56 -14.52
CA ALA A 410 6.63 -4.85 -13.12
C ALA A 410 5.42 -4.64 -12.20
N LEU A 411 4.63 -3.58 -12.44
CA LEU A 411 3.37 -3.30 -11.76
C LEU A 411 2.38 -4.45 -11.92
N LYS A 412 2.25 -5.01 -13.13
CA LYS A 412 1.34 -6.13 -13.41
C LYS A 412 1.80 -7.45 -12.77
N ALA A 413 3.11 -7.64 -12.70
CA ALA A 413 3.71 -8.89 -12.24
C ALA A 413 3.71 -9.01 -10.72
N ALA A 414 3.82 -7.88 -10.01
CA ALA A 414 3.77 -7.83 -8.56
C ALA A 414 2.44 -8.37 -8.03
N GLU A 415 2.43 -8.88 -6.78
CA GLU A 415 1.17 -9.21 -6.11
C GLU A 415 0.31 -7.96 -5.86
N VAL A 416 0.96 -6.79 -5.76
CA VAL A 416 0.30 -5.48 -5.69
C VAL A 416 1.04 -4.44 -6.52
N GLY A 417 0.44 -4.02 -7.62
CA GLY A 417 0.88 -2.83 -8.37
C GLY A 417 0.23 -1.55 -7.83
N ILE A 418 1.04 -0.55 -7.48
CA ILE A 418 0.60 0.76 -6.98
C ILE A 418 1.03 1.85 -7.97
N ALA A 419 0.07 2.63 -8.49
CA ALA A 419 0.34 3.74 -9.39
C ALA A 419 0.00 5.11 -8.78
N MET A 420 0.71 6.14 -9.23
CA MET A 420 0.40 7.54 -8.93
C MET A 420 -0.85 7.98 -9.72
N GLY A 421 -1.74 8.74 -9.09
CA GLY A 421 -3.03 9.14 -9.65
C GLY A 421 -2.95 10.32 -10.61
N LYS A 422 -2.16 11.35 -10.29
CA LYS A 422 -2.02 12.58 -11.10
C LYS A 422 -0.81 12.52 -12.02
N THR A 423 0.36 12.17 -11.49
CA THR A 423 1.62 12.10 -12.24
C THR A 423 1.78 10.80 -13.03
N GLY A 424 1.03 9.75 -12.67
CA GLY A 424 1.08 8.47 -13.35
C GLY A 424 0.48 8.50 -14.76
N THR A 425 1.17 7.85 -15.69
CA THR A 425 0.70 7.63 -17.06
C THR A 425 -0.57 6.77 -17.09
N ASP A 426 -1.39 6.93 -18.12
CA ASP A 426 -2.62 6.14 -18.29
C ASP A 426 -2.35 4.63 -18.27
N VAL A 427 -1.25 4.21 -18.90
CA VAL A 427 -0.83 2.80 -18.93
C VAL A 427 -0.49 2.29 -17.53
N ALA A 428 0.24 3.07 -16.72
CA ALA A 428 0.55 2.68 -15.35
C ALA A 428 -0.72 2.54 -14.50
N ARG A 429 -1.66 3.50 -14.62
CA ARG A 429 -2.95 3.46 -13.91
C ARG A 429 -3.85 2.31 -14.37
N GLU A 430 -3.85 1.99 -15.66
CA GLU A 430 -4.63 0.90 -16.24
C GLU A 430 -4.10 -0.49 -15.86
N VAL A 431 -2.82 -0.60 -15.54
CA VAL A 431 -2.19 -1.88 -15.17
C VAL A 431 -2.11 -2.08 -13.65
N ALA A 432 -2.04 -1.01 -12.86
CA ALA A 432 -1.95 -1.10 -11.41
C ALA A 432 -3.25 -1.59 -10.73
N ASP A 433 -3.09 -2.26 -9.59
CA ASP A 433 -4.19 -2.74 -8.76
C ASP A 433 -4.75 -1.65 -7.83
N ILE A 434 -3.86 -0.74 -7.41
CA ILE A 434 -4.15 0.37 -6.49
C ILE A 434 -3.64 1.67 -7.13
N ILE A 435 -4.42 2.74 -7.00
CA ILE A 435 -4.05 4.08 -7.44
C ILE A 435 -4.11 5.03 -6.23
N LEU A 436 -3.05 5.81 -6.03
CA LEU A 436 -2.97 6.85 -5.02
C LEU A 436 -3.43 8.17 -5.64
N GLU A 437 -4.68 8.59 -5.39
CA GLU A 437 -5.29 9.74 -6.10
C GLU A 437 -4.58 11.08 -5.84
N ASP A 438 -3.87 11.19 -4.72
CA ASP A 438 -3.17 12.40 -4.29
C ASP A 438 -1.66 12.39 -4.55
N ASP A 439 -1.11 11.34 -5.17
CA ASP A 439 0.33 11.15 -5.38
C ASP A 439 1.15 11.17 -4.08
N ASN A 440 0.52 10.87 -2.94
CA ASN A 440 1.21 10.76 -1.65
C ASN A 440 1.49 9.30 -1.32
N LEU A 441 2.78 8.94 -1.25
CA LEU A 441 3.21 7.59 -0.88
C LEU A 441 2.88 7.24 0.59
N GLU A 442 2.70 8.21 1.48
CA GLU A 442 2.23 7.95 2.85
C GLU A 442 0.84 7.30 2.85
N THR A 443 0.04 7.56 1.83
CA THR A 443 -1.25 6.92 1.67
C THR A 443 -1.11 5.41 1.44
N ALA A 444 0.04 4.94 0.92
CA ALA A 444 0.33 3.51 0.76
C ALA A 444 0.49 2.80 2.11
N ILE A 445 1.10 3.42 3.13
CA ILE A 445 1.20 2.78 4.46
C ILE A 445 -0.17 2.68 5.13
N ALA A 446 -1.04 3.68 4.93
CA ALA A 446 -2.43 3.61 5.38
C ALA A 446 -3.20 2.48 4.70
N ALA A 447 -2.93 2.23 3.43
CA ALA A 447 -3.51 1.11 2.69
C ALA A 447 -3.00 -0.25 3.24
N VAL A 448 -1.70 -0.39 3.53
CA VAL A 448 -1.13 -1.59 4.17
C VAL A 448 -1.79 -1.87 5.53
N SER A 449 -1.93 -0.84 6.37
CA SER A 449 -2.62 -0.94 7.67
C SER A 449 -4.06 -1.46 7.51
N GLN A 450 -4.78 -0.93 6.52
CA GLN A 450 -6.15 -1.35 6.24
C GLN A 450 -6.22 -2.78 5.68
N GLY A 451 -5.30 -3.18 4.79
CA GLY A 451 -5.20 -4.55 4.28
C GLY A 451 -4.96 -5.57 5.39
N ARG A 452 -4.05 -5.28 6.33
CA ARG A 452 -3.82 -6.10 7.53
C ARG A 452 -5.04 -6.18 8.43
N THR A 453 -5.75 -5.07 8.61
CA THR A 453 -6.97 -5.00 9.42
C THR A 453 -8.08 -5.87 8.83
N ILE A 454 -8.32 -5.76 7.52
CA ILE A 454 -9.33 -6.56 6.81
C ILE A 454 -9.04 -8.05 6.97
N TYR A 455 -7.79 -8.47 6.77
CA TYR A 455 -7.40 -9.86 6.98
C TYR A 455 -7.68 -10.34 8.41
N ASN A 456 -7.28 -9.56 9.41
CA ASN A 456 -7.51 -9.89 10.81
C ASN A 456 -9.01 -9.97 11.15
N ASN A 457 -9.82 -9.08 10.60
CA ASN A 457 -11.26 -9.08 10.79
C ASN A 457 -11.94 -10.29 10.14
N ILE A 458 -11.53 -10.65 8.91
CA ILE A 458 -11.99 -11.89 8.25
C ILE A 458 -11.62 -13.10 9.10
N LYS A 459 -10.40 -13.15 9.64
CA LYS A 459 -9.97 -14.23 10.54
C LYS A 459 -10.81 -14.30 11.82
N LYS A 460 -11.17 -13.15 12.43
CA LYS A 460 -12.05 -13.10 13.62
C LYS A 460 -13.45 -13.61 13.30
N ALA A 461 -14.03 -13.17 12.18
CA ALA A 461 -15.34 -13.62 11.74
C ALA A 461 -15.35 -15.12 11.41
N LEU A 462 -14.32 -15.62 10.72
CA LEU A 462 -14.15 -17.05 10.43
C LEU A 462 -14.03 -17.86 11.73
N HIS A 463 -13.21 -17.40 12.69
CA HIS A 463 -13.05 -18.07 13.97
C HIS A 463 -14.37 -18.17 14.74
N PHE A 464 -15.14 -17.07 14.75
CA PHE A 464 -16.49 -17.05 15.34
C PHE A 464 -17.41 -18.07 14.68
N LEU A 465 -17.62 -17.98 13.36
CA LEU A 465 -18.53 -18.86 12.61
C LEU A 465 -18.17 -20.35 12.75
N LEU A 466 -16.88 -20.68 12.76
CA LEU A 466 -16.47 -22.08 12.91
C LEU A 466 -16.59 -22.59 14.34
N SER A 467 -16.38 -21.73 15.34
CA SER A 467 -16.57 -22.07 16.76
C SER A 467 -18.04 -22.32 17.07
N THR A 468 -18.95 -21.45 16.56
CA THR A 468 -20.40 -21.61 16.72
C THR A 468 -20.91 -22.85 16.01
N ASN A 469 -20.57 -23.05 14.72
CA ASN A 469 -20.95 -24.24 13.96
C ASN A 469 -20.42 -25.53 14.62
N LEU A 470 -19.17 -25.53 15.09
CA LEU A 470 -18.63 -26.71 15.79
C LEU A 470 -19.38 -26.98 17.09
N SER A 471 -19.76 -25.95 17.84
CA SER A 471 -20.52 -26.12 19.09
C SER A 471 -21.90 -26.74 18.85
N GLU A 472 -22.58 -26.37 17.75
CA GLU A 472 -23.86 -26.95 17.32
C GLU A 472 -23.72 -28.43 16.99
N ILE A 473 -22.72 -28.76 16.17
CA ILE A 473 -22.41 -30.13 15.80
C ILE A 473 -22.12 -30.97 17.04
N MET A 474 -21.30 -30.46 17.97
CA MET A 474 -20.97 -31.16 19.20
C MET A 474 -22.20 -31.40 20.08
N VAL A 475 -23.09 -30.41 20.26
CA VAL A 475 -24.34 -30.58 21.03
C VAL A 475 -25.21 -31.67 20.40
N MET A 476 -25.41 -31.63 19.09
CA MET A 476 -26.26 -32.59 18.37
C MET A 476 -25.69 -34.01 18.41
N VAL A 477 -24.38 -34.17 18.13
CA VAL A 477 -23.71 -35.48 18.14
C VAL A 477 -23.69 -36.06 19.55
N LEU A 478 -23.32 -35.28 20.56
CA LEU A 478 -23.23 -35.77 21.94
C LEU A 478 -24.60 -36.12 22.51
N ALA A 479 -25.64 -35.33 22.24
CA ALA A 479 -26.99 -35.67 22.67
C ALA A 479 -27.50 -36.97 22.01
N ASN A 480 -27.24 -37.15 20.71
CA ASN A 480 -27.58 -38.38 20.02
C ASN A 480 -26.76 -39.56 20.57
N LEU A 481 -25.47 -39.41 20.85
CA LEU A 481 -24.62 -40.44 21.49
C LEU A 481 -25.07 -40.78 22.93
N LEU A 482 -25.57 -39.82 23.68
CA LEU A 482 -26.09 -40.05 25.04
C LEU A 482 -27.52 -40.59 25.05
N GLY A 483 -28.26 -40.45 23.96
CA GLY A 483 -29.62 -41.01 23.81
C GLY A 483 -30.67 -40.20 24.52
N ILE A 484 -30.39 -38.91 24.66
CA ILE A 484 -31.19 -37.97 25.43
C ILE A 484 -32.15 -37.16 24.54
N GLY A 485 -32.38 -37.60 23.30
CA GLY A 485 -33.21 -36.92 22.32
C GLY A 485 -32.44 -35.97 21.41
N GLN A 486 -33.18 -35.20 20.61
CA GLN A 486 -32.64 -34.15 19.74
C GLN A 486 -32.80 -32.79 20.46
N PRO A 487 -31.71 -32.12 20.87
CA PRO A 487 -31.81 -30.84 21.57
C PRO A 487 -32.37 -29.72 20.69
N LEU A 488 -32.11 -29.79 19.38
CA LEU A 488 -32.48 -28.76 18.41
C LEU A 488 -33.21 -29.39 17.23
N ASN A 489 -34.21 -28.69 16.72
CA ASN A 489 -34.88 -29.06 15.48
C ASN A 489 -34.24 -28.38 14.24
N ALA A 490 -34.63 -28.84 13.05
CA ALA A 490 -34.10 -28.33 11.78
C ALA A 490 -34.30 -26.80 11.58
N ILE A 491 -35.43 -26.25 12.03
CA ILE A 491 -35.77 -24.83 11.85
C ILE A 491 -34.96 -23.96 12.82
N GLN A 492 -34.72 -24.44 14.05
CA GLN A 492 -33.85 -23.78 15.03
C GLN A 492 -32.38 -23.74 14.55
N LEU A 493 -31.89 -24.81 13.91
CA LEU A 493 -30.56 -24.80 13.27
C LEU A 493 -30.48 -23.79 12.12
N LEU A 494 -31.52 -23.68 11.30
CA LEU A 494 -31.59 -22.66 10.26
C LEU A 494 -31.62 -21.23 10.83
N TRP A 495 -32.35 -21.03 11.94
CA TRP A 495 -32.42 -19.76 12.63
C TRP A 495 -31.05 -19.30 13.15
N LEU A 496 -30.29 -20.23 13.75
CA LEU A 496 -28.92 -19.97 14.22
C LEU A 496 -28.04 -19.42 13.09
N ASN A 497 -27.98 -20.17 11.99
CA ASN A 497 -27.13 -19.85 10.85
C ASN A 497 -27.53 -18.56 10.14
N LEU A 498 -28.82 -18.26 10.02
CA LEU A 498 -29.29 -17.09 9.27
C LEU A 498 -29.34 -15.81 10.11
N VAL A 499 -29.75 -15.90 11.37
CA VAL A 499 -30.06 -14.72 12.20
C VAL A 499 -28.95 -14.44 13.19
N THR A 500 -28.44 -15.44 13.89
CA THR A 500 -27.54 -15.20 15.03
C THR A 500 -26.08 -15.24 14.65
N ASP A 501 -25.73 -15.85 13.53
CA ASP A 501 -24.33 -15.99 13.10
C ASP A 501 -23.93 -14.94 12.07
N ILE A 502 -24.80 -14.61 11.12
CA ILE A 502 -24.49 -13.62 10.07
C ILE A 502 -24.26 -12.22 10.64
N PHE A 503 -25.14 -11.71 11.51
CA PHE A 503 -25.00 -10.33 12.01
C PHE A 503 -23.74 -10.11 12.85
N PRO A 504 -23.43 -10.94 13.86
CA PRO A 504 -22.19 -10.79 14.62
C PRO A 504 -20.95 -11.10 13.78
N GLY A 505 -21.02 -12.07 12.86
CA GLY A 505 -19.94 -12.35 11.90
C GLY A 505 -19.59 -11.14 11.04
N LEU A 506 -20.61 -10.48 10.47
CA LEU A 506 -20.43 -9.22 9.72
C LEU A 506 -19.87 -8.11 10.60
N ALA A 507 -20.38 -7.98 11.82
CA ALA A 507 -19.92 -6.94 12.73
C ALA A 507 -18.46 -7.13 13.19
N LEU A 508 -18.00 -8.37 13.34
CA LEU A 508 -16.60 -8.70 13.59
C LEU A 508 -15.71 -8.39 12.37
N GLY A 509 -16.28 -8.50 11.16
CA GLY A 509 -15.69 -8.00 9.92
C GLY A 509 -15.38 -6.50 9.94
N LEU A 510 -16.11 -5.72 10.75
CA LEU A 510 -16.06 -4.26 10.80
C LEU A 510 -15.38 -3.69 12.05
N GLU A 511 -14.46 -4.46 12.64
CA GLU A 511 -13.61 -3.94 13.70
C GLU A 511 -12.63 -2.87 13.20
N ALA A 512 -12.35 -1.91 14.07
CA ALA A 512 -11.36 -0.88 13.80
C ALA A 512 -9.93 -1.47 13.77
N PRO A 513 -8.98 -0.82 13.06
CA PRO A 513 -7.58 -1.22 13.08
C PRO A 513 -7.02 -1.33 14.50
N GLU A 514 -6.32 -2.42 14.79
CA GLU A 514 -5.64 -2.59 16.07
C GLU A 514 -4.47 -1.59 16.18
N PRO A 515 -4.21 -0.98 17.35
CA PRO A 515 -3.18 0.07 17.49
C PRO A 515 -1.77 -0.35 17.09
N ASN A 516 -1.47 -1.65 17.14
CA ASN A 516 -0.18 -2.25 16.84
C ASN A 516 -0.14 -2.96 15.48
N VAL A 517 -1.13 -2.76 14.59
CA VAL A 517 -1.21 -3.49 13.30
C VAL A 517 0.02 -3.28 12.40
N LEU A 518 0.69 -2.12 12.53
CA LEU A 518 1.93 -1.79 11.84
C LEU A 518 3.20 -2.10 12.65
N ASN A 519 3.09 -2.64 13.87
CA ASN A 519 4.23 -3.03 14.71
C ASN A 519 4.48 -4.55 14.70
N VAL A 520 3.72 -5.28 13.89
CA VAL A 520 3.84 -6.73 13.70
C VAL A 520 4.40 -6.99 12.31
N PRO A 521 5.36 -7.92 12.14
CA PRO A 521 5.90 -8.24 10.83
C PRO A 521 4.81 -8.81 9.90
N PRO A 522 5.00 -8.73 8.57
CA PRO A 522 4.05 -9.29 7.62
C PRO A 522 3.92 -10.80 7.81
N ARG A 523 2.72 -11.33 7.58
CA ARG A 523 2.48 -12.78 7.66
C ARG A 523 3.31 -13.54 6.62
N PRO A 524 3.77 -14.77 6.91
CA PRO A 524 4.41 -15.60 5.92
C PRO A 524 3.41 -16.04 4.84
N THR A 525 3.88 -16.15 3.60
CA THR A 525 3.09 -16.52 2.41
C THR A 525 2.30 -17.83 2.55
N ASN A 526 2.90 -18.82 3.21
CA ASN A 526 2.30 -20.15 3.41
C ASN A 526 1.57 -20.33 4.75
N ALA A 527 1.38 -19.26 5.53
CA ALA A 527 0.61 -19.35 6.77
C ALA A 527 -0.86 -19.60 6.45
N ALA A 528 -1.43 -20.68 7.01
CA ALA A 528 -2.85 -20.93 6.94
C ALA A 528 -3.63 -19.87 7.75
N ILE A 529 -4.83 -19.50 7.27
CA ILE A 529 -5.70 -18.55 7.95
C ILE A 529 -6.07 -19.03 9.35
N ILE A 530 -6.30 -20.33 9.50
CA ILE A 530 -6.45 -21.03 10.78
C ILE A 530 -5.27 -21.98 10.96
N ASP A 531 -4.45 -21.70 11.97
CA ASP A 531 -3.32 -22.55 12.33
C ASP A 531 -3.73 -23.65 13.34
N ARG A 532 -2.78 -24.52 13.70
CA ARG A 532 -3.03 -25.60 14.66
C ARG A 532 -3.40 -25.09 16.06
N ALA A 533 -2.92 -23.91 16.45
CA ALA A 533 -3.23 -23.31 17.75
C ALA A 533 -4.64 -22.73 17.74
N ASP A 534 -5.03 -22.06 16.65
CA ASP A 534 -6.39 -21.57 16.42
C ASP A 534 -7.39 -22.75 16.41
N PHE A 535 -7.07 -23.88 15.78
CA PHE A 535 -7.92 -25.10 15.83
C PHE A 535 -8.10 -25.65 17.26
N LYS A 536 -7.02 -25.70 18.06
CA LYS A 536 -7.11 -26.13 19.46
C LYS A 536 -7.99 -25.19 20.28
N ARG A 537 -7.82 -23.88 20.07
CA ARG A 537 -8.61 -22.85 20.74
C ARG A 537 -10.08 -22.95 20.35
N LEU A 538 -10.37 -23.08 19.06
CA LEU A 538 -11.72 -23.26 18.54
C LEU A 538 -12.38 -24.51 19.13
N GLY A 539 -11.68 -25.65 19.16
CA GLY A 539 -12.21 -26.87 19.77
C GLY A 539 -12.50 -26.73 21.26
N PHE A 540 -11.68 -25.97 21.99
CA PHE A 540 -11.92 -25.67 23.40
C PHE A 540 -13.12 -24.74 23.60
N GLU A 541 -13.20 -23.65 22.82
CA GLU A 541 -14.30 -22.68 22.90
C GLU A 541 -15.64 -23.32 22.50
N ALA A 542 -15.67 -24.09 21.41
CA ALA A 542 -16.83 -24.86 21.00
C ALA A 542 -17.22 -25.89 22.07
N GLY A 543 -16.24 -26.64 22.61
CA GLY A 543 -16.49 -27.64 23.64
C GLY A 543 -17.04 -27.08 24.94
N THR A 544 -16.58 -25.89 25.37
CA THR A 544 -17.13 -25.21 26.55
C THR A 544 -18.57 -24.77 26.31
N ILE A 545 -18.87 -24.13 25.17
CA ILE A 545 -20.24 -23.75 24.80
C ILE A 545 -21.13 -25.00 24.80
N SER A 546 -20.74 -26.07 24.11
CA SER A 546 -21.53 -27.30 24.03
C SER A 546 -21.74 -27.96 25.40
N LEU A 547 -20.72 -27.97 26.26
CA LEU A 547 -20.83 -28.54 27.61
C LEU A 547 -21.89 -27.84 28.44
N PHE A 548 -21.88 -26.51 28.47
CA PHE A 548 -22.85 -25.73 29.24
C PHE A 548 -24.25 -25.75 28.62
N THR A 549 -24.37 -25.78 27.29
CA THR A 549 -25.65 -26.01 26.62
C THR A 549 -26.23 -27.39 26.96
N LEU A 550 -25.42 -28.45 26.92
CA LEU A 550 -25.86 -29.80 27.30
C LEU A 550 -26.18 -29.91 28.78
N ALA A 551 -25.50 -29.19 29.65
CA ALA A 551 -25.84 -29.11 31.07
C ALA A 551 -27.21 -28.45 31.29
N ALA A 552 -27.50 -27.35 30.58
CA ALA A 552 -28.81 -26.71 30.59
C ALA A 552 -29.91 -27.63 30.03
N TYR A 553 -29.61 -28.35 28.96
CA TYR A 553 -30.51 -29.37 28.40
C TYR A 553 -30.75 -30.52 29.39
N GLY A 554 -29.71 -31.02 30.05
CA GLY A 554 -29.80 -32.07 31.07
C GLY A 554 -30.64 -31.66 32.28
N TYR A 555 -30.49 -30.41 32.74
CA TYR A 555 -31.38 -29.82 33.75
C TYR A 555 -32.84 -29.83 33.27
N ALA A 556 -33.09 -29.42 32.03
CA ALA A 556 -34.44 -29.38 31.49
C ALA A 556 -35.04 -30.78 31.32
N LEU A 557 -34.24 -31.76 30.90
CA LEU A 557 -34.63 -33.16 30.82
C LEU A 557 -34.99 -33.74 32.19
N ALA A 558 -34.21 -33.42 33.23
CA ALA A 558 -34.46 -33.90 34.58
C ALA A 558 -35.80 -33.37 35.16
N ASN A 559 -36.18 -32.15 34.80
CA ASN A 559 -37.38 -31.50 35.33
C ASN A 559 -38.63 -31.69 34.45
N TYR A 560 -38.47 -31.77 33.13
CA TYR A 560 -39.58 -31.74 32.16
C TYR A 560 -39.62 -32.94 31.21
N GLY A 561 -38.60 -33.80 31.21
CA GLY A 561 -38.47 -34.91 30.27
C GLY A 561 -38.05 -34.48 28.87
N ILE A 562 -37.95 -35.46 27.96
CA ILE A 562 -37.67 -35.21 26.53
C ILE A 562 -38.91 -34.53 25.92
N GLY A 563 -38.74 -33.31 25.40
CA GLY A 563 -39.81 -32.57 24.75
C GLY A 563 -39.45 -31.12 24.43
N ASP A 564 -40.41 -30.38 23.89
CA ASP A 564 -40.22 -29.03 23.34
C ASP A 564 -39.68 -28.01 24.35
N ARG A 565 -40.01 -28.16 25.64
CA ARG A 565 -39.45 -27.30 26.71
C ARG A 565 -37.96 -27.51 26.91
N ALA A 566 -37.51 -28.77 26.91
CA ALA A 566 -36.10 -29.07 27.01
C ALA A 566 -35.34 -28.57 25.78
N SER A 567 -35.91 -28.77 24.58
CA SER A 567 -35.35 -28.22 23.35
C SER A 567 -35.28 -26.69 23.37
N THR A 568 -36.32 -26.02 23.89
CA THR A 568 -36.35 -24.55 24.03
C THR A 568 -35.22 -24.05 24.94
N ILE A 569 -35.00 -24.70 26.09
CA ILE A 569 -33.93 -24.30 27.01
C ILE A 569 -32.56 -24.52 26.37
N ALA A 570 -32.34 -25.63 25.67
CA ALA A 570 -31.10 -25.87 24.94
C ALA A 570 -30.87 -24.82 23.83
N PHE A 571 -31.91 -24.52 23.05
CA PHE A 571 -31.89 -23.52 21.98
C PHE A 571 -31.54 -22.13 22.52
N MET A 572 -32.24 -21.65 23.54
CA MET A 572 -31.98 -20.34 24.14
C MET A 572 -30.59 -20.26 24.78
N SER A 573 -30.13 -21.33 25.42
CA SER A 573 -28.79 -21.42 26.03
C SER A 573 -27.69 -21.36 24.98
N LEU A 574 -27.81 -22.13 23.90
CA LEU A 574 -26.83 -22.16 22.81
C LEU A 574 -26.74 -20.79 22.12
N VAL A 575 -27.88 -20.25 21.68
CA VAL A 575 -27.94 -18.95 20.99
C VAL A 575 -27.32 -17.85 21.84
N THR A 576 -27.72 -17.75 23.11
CA THR A 576 -27.23 -16.68 23.98
C THR A 576 -25.73 -16.85 24.25
N GLY A 577 -25.26 -18.09 24.43
CA GLY A 577 -23.84 -18.40 24.60
C GLY A 577 -23.00 -18.02 23.38
N GLN A 578 -23.48 -18.32 22.17
CA GLN A 578 -22.81 -17.95 20.92
C GLN A 578 -22.80 -16.43 20.70
N LEU A 579 -23.91 -15.74 20.96
CA LEU A 579 -23.95 -14.27 20.88
C LEU A 579 -22.95 -13.61 21.84
N LEU A 580 -22.83 -14.12 23.08
CA LEU A 580 -21.81 -13.67 24.02
C LEU A 580 -20.39 -14.05 23.57
N HIS A 581 -20.21 -15.20 22.92
CA HIS A 581 -18.93 -15.63 22.36
C HIS A 581 -18.39 -14.67 21.30
N ALA A 582 -19.26 -14.00 20.53
CA ALA A 582 -18.84 -12.98 19.57
C ALA A 582 -18.04 -11.84 20.24
N LEU A 583 -18.36 -11.48 21.49
CA LEU A 583 -17.58 -10.50 22.25
C LEU A 583 -16.15 -11.00 22.51
N SER A 584 -16.01 -12.28 22.89
CA SER A 584 -14.70 -12.91 23.12
C SER A 584 -13.89 -12.99 21.82
N CYS A 585 -14.53 -13.12 20.65
CA CYS A 585 -13.82 -13.20 19.38
C CYS A 585 -13.17 -11.88 18.93
N ARG A 586 -13.47 -10.74 19.58
CA ARG A 586 -12.90 -9.43 19.23
C ARG A 586 -11.37 -9.35 19.41
N SER A 587 -10.82 -10.10 20.36
CA SER A 587 -9.39 -10.10 20.67
C SER A 587 -8.88 -11.47 21.13
N LYS A 588 -7.59 -11.73 20.87
CA LYS A 588 -6.85 -12.85 21.46
C LYS A 588 -6.50 -12.61 22.94
N LEU A 589 -6.49 -11.36 23.36
CA LEU A 589 -6.19 -10.94 24.73
C LEU A 589 -7.48 -10.65 25.53
N PRO A 590 -7.45 -10.70 26.87
CA PRO A 590 -8.61 -10.49 27.72
C PRO A 590 -9.19 -9.07 27.66
N PHE A 591 -10.49 -8.91 27.89
CA PHE A 591 -11.19 -7.61 27.84
C PHE A 591 -10.56 -6.49 28.68
N TRP A 592 -9.99 -6.81 29.83
CA TRP A 592 -9.39 -5.84 30.76
C TRP A 592 -7.96 -5.43 30.40
N GLN A 593 -7.28 -6.17 29.52
CA GLN A 593 -5.92 -5.83 29.06
C GLN A 593 -5.93 -5.02 27.76
N VAL A 594 -6.95 -5.21 26.91
CA VAL A 594 -7.00 -4.60 25.59
C VAL A 594 -7.90 -3.38 25.57
N LYS A 595 -7.31 -2.21 25.29
CA LYS A 595 -8.08 -0.99 24.99
C LYS A 595 -8.52 -1.00 23.52
N LEU A 596 -9.46 -1.88 23.16
CA LEU A 596 -10.10 -1.84 21.84
C LEU A 596 -11.06 -0.66 21.75
N GLN A 597 -11.15 -0.06 20.56
CA GLN A 597 -12.21 0.90 20.28
C GLN A 597 -13.59 0.21 20.36
N PRO A 598 -14.64 0.93 20.78
CA PRO A 598 -15.98 0.36 20.82
C PRO A 598 -16.53 0.13 19.41
N ASN A 599 -16.86 -1.12 19.08
CA ASN A 599 -17.52 -1.48 17.83
C ASN A 599 -19.04 -1.30 17.97
N HIS A 600 -19.59 -0.24 17.37
CA HIS A 600 -21.03 0.02 17.38
C HIS A 600 -21.81 -0.99 16.53
N TYR A 601 -21.24 -1.48 15.44
CA TYR A 601 -21.86 -2.52 14.62
C TYR A 601 -22.06 -3.81 15.41
N LEU A 602 -21.08 -4.22 16.21
CA LEU A 602 -21.19 -5.43 17.04
C LEU A 602 -22.23 -5.27 18.13
N ARG A 603 -22.27 -4.12 18.81
CA ARG A 603 -23.32 -3.85 19.81
C ARG A 603 -24.72 -3.85 19.18
N LEU A 604 -24.86 -3.27 17.99
CA LEU A 604 -26.11 -3.27 17.25
C LEU A 604 -26.52 -4.68 16.81
N ALA A 605 -25.58 -5.45 16.24
CA ALA A 605 -25.80 -6.83 15.82
C ALA A 605 -26.24 -7.70 17.00
N LEU A 606 -25.53 -7.65 18.13
CA LEU A 606 -25.90 -8.38 19.34
C LEU A 606 -27.26 -7.94 19.89
N GLY A 607 -27.53 -6.63 19.90
CA GLY A 607 -28.81 -6.09 20.34
C GLY A 607 -29.98 -6.56 19.48
N ILE A 608 -29.83 -6.55 18.16
CA ILE A 608 -30.84 -7.03 17.20
C ILE A 608 -31.02 -8.54 17.35
N SER A 609 -29.94 -9.33 17.34
CA SER A 609 -30.02 -10.79 17.45
C SER A 609 -30.62 -11.24 18.79
N LEU A 610 -30.25 -10.61 19.91
CA LEU A 610 -30.87 -10.87 21.22
C LEU A 610 -32.35 -10.47 21.25
N SER A 611 -32.71 -9.32 20.65
CA SER A 611 -34.10 -8.87 20.59
C SER A 611 -34.96 -9.83 19.78
N LEU A 612 -34.45 -10.28 18.63
CA LEU A 612 -35.10 -11.31 17.81
C LEU A 612 -35.22 -12.62 18.58
N GLN A 613 -34.18 -13.06 19.27
CA GLN A 613 -34.21 -14.27 20.07
C GLN A 613 -35.24 -14.20 21.21
N CYS A 614 -35.31 -13.08 21.91
CA CYS A 614 -36.33 -12.85 22.95
C CYS A 614 -37.74 -12.80 22.37
N SER A 615 -37.90 -12.28 21.15
CA SER A 615 -39.20 -12.23 20.48
C SER A 615 -39.79 -13.62 20.21
N CYS A 616 -38.95 -14.66 20.05
CA CYS A 616 -39.39 -16.04 19.90
C CYS A 616 -40.13 -16.58 21.14
N LEU A 617 -39.83 -16.05 22.33
CA LEU A 617 -40.51 -16.41 23.58
C LEU A 617 -41.80 -15.61 23.82
N ILE A 618 -41.88 -14.40 23.27
CA ILE A 618 -42.96 -13.44 23.55
C ILE A 618 -44.06 -13.51 22.49
N VAL A 619 -43.68 -13.66 21.22
CA VAL A 619 -44.58 -13.61 20.06
C VAL A 619 -44.98 -15.04 19.67
N PRO A 620 -46.26 -15.45 19.88
CA PRO A 620 -46.69 -16.83 19.65
C PRO A 620 -46.47 -17.34 18.22
N SER A 621 -46.58 -16.45 17.22
CA SER A 621 -46.36 -16.82 15.82
C SER A 621 -44.90 -17.22 15.54
N PHE A 622 -43.94 -16.53 16.16
CA PHE A 622 -42.51 -16.86 16.04
C PHE A 622 -42.16 -18.10 16.85
N GLY A 623 -42.73 -18.22 18.06
CA GLY A 623 -42.57 -19.42 18.89
C GLY A 623 -43.10 -20.68 18.20
N GLY A 624 -44.30 -20.60 17.60
CA GLY A 624 -44.92 -21.71 16.88
C GLY A 624 -44.14 -22.16 15.65
N LEU A 625 -43.51 -21.24 14.92
CA LEU A 625 -42.66 -21.57 13.77
C LEU A 625 -41.39 -22.32 14.18
N LEU A 626 -40.81 -21.96 15.33
CA LEU A 626 -39.55 -22.54 15.83
C LEU A 626 -39.75 -23.75 16.77
N GLY A 627 -41.00 -24.10 17.09
CA GLY A 627 -41.32 -25.12 18.11
C GLY A 627 -40.87 -24.70 19.52
N VAL A 628 -40.83 -23.39 19.78
CA VAL A 628 -40.40 -22.80 21.06
C VAL A 628 -41.60 -22.68 22.00
N THR A 629 -41.42 -23.12 23.23
CA THR A 629 -42.46 -23.10 24.27
C THR A 629 -42.17 -22.09 25.36
N THR A 630 -43.17 -21.80 26.20
CA THR A 630 -42.98 -20.92 27.35
C THR A 630 -42.07 -21.58 28.39
N ILE A 631 -41.09 -20.82 28.86
CA ILE A 631 -40.12 -21.22 29.88
C ILE A 631 -40.34 -20.43 31.16
N SER A 632 -40.00 -21.03 32.30
CA SER A 632 -40.13 -20.38 33.61
C SER A 632 -39.01 -19.37 33.86
N TRP A 633 -39.17 -18.54 34.90
CA TRP A 633 -38.12 -17.63 35.33
C TRP A 633 -36.83 -18.36 35.76
N LEU A 634 -36.96 -19.53 36.40
CA LEU A 634 -35.81 -20.36 36.78
C LEU A 634 -35.07 -20.87 35.55
N ASP A 635 -35.79 -21.25 34.49
CA ASP A 635 -35.20 -21.70 33.24
C ASP A 635 -34.43 -20.57 32.54
N LEU A 636 -34.94 -19.33 32.60
CA LEU A 636 -34.23 -18.15 32.10
C LEU A 636 -32.92 -17.90 32.87
N VAL A 637 -32.91 -18.13 34.18
CA VAL A 637 -31.67 -18.03 34.99
C VAL A 637 -30.67 -19.12 34.57
N VAL A 638 -31.13 -20.35 34.33
CA VAL A 638 -30.28 -21.44 33.82
C VAL A 638 -29.69 -21.09 32.45
N VAL A 639 -30.51 -20.56 31.53
CA VAL A 639 -30.06 -20.05 30.22
C VAL A 639 -28.98 -18.98 30.41
N GLY A 640 -29.23 -17.98 31.26
CA GLY A 640 -28.27 -16.90 31.52
C GLY A 640 -26.94 -17.40 32.09
N ILE A 641 -26.97 -18.30 33.08
CA ILE A 641 -25.76 -18.88 33.68
C ILE A 641 -24.99 -19.73 32.66
N SER A 642 -25.70 -20.58 31.92
CA SER A 642 -25.10 -21.45 30.89
C SER A 642 -24.46 -20.68 29.74
N ALA A 643 -24.94 -19.46 29.45
CA ALA A 643 -24.35 -18.57 28.45
C ALA A 643 -23.16 -17.75 29.00
N LEU A 644 -23.22 -17.31 30.27
CA LEU A 644 -22.17 -16.50 30.89
C LEU A 644 -20.91 -17.29 31.27
N LEU A 645 -21.06 -18.55 31.71
CA LEU A 645 -19.93 -19.38 32.13
C LEU A 645 -18.90 -19.66 31.01
N PRO A 646 -19.30 -20.03 29.78
CA PRO A 646 -18.38 -20.14 28.65
C PRO A 646 -17.60 -18.84 28.40
N LEU A 647 -18.26 -17.69 28.47
CA LEU A 647 -17.61 -16.39 28.28
C LEU A 647 -16.51 -16.15 29.33
N ILE A 648 -16.82 -16.38 30.62
CA ILE A 648 -15.87 -16.21 31.72
C ILE A 648 -14.68 -17.16 31.56
N ILE A 649 -14.93 -18.44 31.27
CA ILE A 649 -13.88 -19.45 31.10
C ILE A 649 -12.97 -19.09 29.91
N ASN A 650 -13.55 -18.64 28.79
CA ASN A 650 -12.78 -18.24 27.62
C ASN A 650 -11.93 -16.99 27.90
N GLU A 651 -12.41 -16.01 28.64
CA GLU A 651 -11.62 -14.83 29.00
C GLU A 651 -10.48 -15.14 29.98
N VAL A 652 -10.71 -16.04 30.94
CA VAL A 652 -9.67 -16.47 31.89
C VAL A 652 -8.56 -17.25 31.18
N THR A 653 -8.92 -18.13 30.24
CA THR A 653 -7.92 -18.95 29.51
C THR A 653 -7.04 -18.11 28.58
N LYS A 654 -7.52 -16.97 28.07
CA LYS A 654 -6.68 -16.01 27.34
C LYS A 654 -5.53 -15.44 28.18
N ILE A 655 -5.71 -15.29 29.50
CA ILE A 655 -4.66 -14.80 30.42
C ILE A 655 -3.47 -15.77 30.44
N VAL A 656 -3.76 -17.06 30.48
CA VAL A 656 -2.75 -18.14 30.53
C VAL A 656 -2.02 -18.30 29.20
N GLY A 657 -2.69 -17.96 28.08
CA GLY A 657 -2.08 -17.92 26.76
C GLY A 657 -1.19 -16.70 26.50
N ALA A 658 -1.50 -15.54 27.09
CA ALA A 658 -0.77 -14.29 26.89
C ALA A 658 0.59 -14.21 27.60
N THR A 659 0.89 -15.17 28.48
CA THR A 659 2.13 -15.25 29.26
C THR A 659 3.18 -16.19 28.65
N LYS A 660 2.93 -16.74 27.46
CA LYS A 660 3.87 -17.47 26.61
C LYS A 660 4.06 -16.73 25.30
#